data_AF-A0A937G1E4-F1
#
_entry.id   AF-A0A937G1E4-F1
#
_cell.length_a   1.000
_cell.length_b   1.000
_cell.length_c   1.000
_cell.angle_alpha   90.00
_cell.angle_beta   90.00
_cell.angle_gamma   90.00
#
_symmetry.space_group_name_H-M   'P 1'
#
loop_
_entity.id
_entity.type
_entity.pdbx_description
1 polymer ?
#
loop_
_entity_poly.entity_id
_entity_poly.type
_entity_poly.pdbx_seq_one_letter_code
_entity_poly.pdbx_strand_id
1 'polypeptide(L)'
;MIKIKMIICVLVAVWSTNVLLAQSDDLDRVLAEAEVIALMDEGDIPGMSIVIVKDGKPFIRTFGYSDLEAEKKVTPATLFELGSCSKAFTAMAVTQLAEQGKIDLDKSVSDYLPWFKVSYEEAPQTITIEQLLHHTSGIPWNTIAKIPETTDDDALESTVKQLIGEELDEIPGTNYEYATINYDVLALIVQEVSGQSFENYLQHNIIDKLGLDNTTVGNPLDTNVMAVGYKIGFFVPQVYDAPVYRGNYAAGYVISNANDMAKWLTFQMGQGDSSMYALARLTHLRDKTVPLHNMASYARGWHVKLDGSDEILHEGANPNFTSYVAFRPDEKMGVAVLANSNSKYTPVIGHKILKAMAGEEIAREFDPGDGNDKVYSSISLTLVLYIFIVIGFTVMGIRAIFKGERAYIPLTWSKVGKFLKALLLIVPFLFAFYILPQAIAGFTWEAILVWSPVSFAALIILVLTAMAVSYLAYFFTLCFPLKNQYLGKVPVILLMSILSGLSNVILIVMVTSAIGSDIELRYIVFYYALILGVYLLGRRFVQVNLIRFARGLVYDLRIELIDKIFSTSYQKFESMDRGRVYTALNDDVNYIGESTNVFATLITSIITAAGAFIYLASIAFWATLLTIFLILALSAIYFFVGKSTNVYYENARDERNVFMRLINGMIDGFKEISLHRNKKLAYKEDVAISAEQYKKKISTADIRFVNAFLVGESLLVVLLGVVAFGMPEMFPHIELYVLMSFVVILLYLIGPINAILGAMPAMMQLKVAWNRLKHFREEIPANLDLSALPAPRPPEVKSIKIRQVSFSYKKENKDEQFSVGPIDMEAYAGEILFLIGGNGSGKTTFAKLLTGLYTPDQGELMINDEVVDSAEVSEYFSTVFSPAHLFEKLYSQNVTDREEEVNKLLKLLQLDHKVVIKENTYNTIELSGGQRKRLALFQCYLEDSPIYLFDEWAADQDPEYRKFFYRTLLPEMRKMGKIIVAITHDDHYFDVADRIYKMNQGKLEPYKTEETMAC
;
A
#
# COMPACT_ATOMS: atom_id res chain seq x y z
N MET A 1 -65.70 -21.57 -2.60
CA MET A 1 -65.49 -22.77 -1.76
C MET A 1 -64.92 -24.00 -2.51
N ILE A 2 -64.17 -23.81 -3.61
CA ILE A 2 -63.52 -24.92 -4.37
C ILE A 2 -61.98 -24.84 -4.33
N LYS A 3 -61.39 -23.72 -3.89
CA LYS A 3 -59.92 -23.52 -3.86
C LYS A 3 -59.20 -23.91 -2.55
N ILE A 4 -59.92 -24.39 -1.53
CA ILE A 4 -59.30 -24.84 -0.25
C ILE A 4 -59.22 -26.37 -0.15
N LYS A 5 -60.05 -27.12 -0.89
CA LYS A 5 -59.98 -28.60 -0.91
C LYS A 5 -58.84 -29.17 -1.76
N MET A 6 -58.32 -28.41 -2.74
CA MET A 6 -57.24 -28.89 -3.63
C MET A 6 -55.84 -28.82 -2.99
N ILE A 7 -55.64 -27.91 -2.02
CA ILE A 7 -54.37 -27.78 -1.31
C ILE A 7 -54.22 -28.87 -0.23
N ILE A 8 -55.32 -29.31 0.37
CA ILE A 8 -55.32 -30.39 1.37
C ILE A 8 -55.11 -31.76 0.72
N CYS A 9 -55.62 -32.00 -0.50
CA CYS A 9 -55.36 -33.26 -1.22
C CYS A 9 -53.93 -33.38 -1.75
N VAL A 10 -53.25 -32.27 -2.07
CA VAL A 10 -51.83 -32.29 -2.47
C VAL A 10 -50.91 -32.46 -1.25
N LEU A 11 -51.25 -31.89 -0.10
CA LEU A 11 -50.49 -32.09 1.14
C LEU A 11 -50.62 -33.51 1.72
N VAL A 12 -51.75 -34.19 1.52
CA VAL A 12 -51.93 -35.60 1.97
C VAL A 12 -51.31 -36.61 0.97
N ALA A 13 -51.17 -36.25 -0.31
CA ALA A 13 -50.47 -37.09 -1.29
C ALA A 13 -48.93 -37.05 -1.13
N VAL A 14 -48.37 -35.92 -0.67
CA VAL A 14 -46.92 -35.81 -0.37
C VAL A 14 -46.55 -36.49 0.96
N TRP A 15 -47.51 -36.68 1.86
CA TRP A 15 -47.30 -37.42 3.12
C TRP A 15 -47.39 -38.95 2.97
N SER A 16 -48.02 -39.45 1.90
CA SER A 16 -48.24 -40.90 1.72
C SER A 16 -47.24 -41.60 0.80
N THR A 17 -46.30 -40.87 0.17
CA THR A 17 -45.17 -41.47 -0.57
C THR A 17 -43.87 -41.59 0.23
N ASN A 18 -43.80 -41.01 1.44
CA ASN A 18 -42.63 -41.14 2.33
C ASN A 18 -42.71 -42.31 3.31
N VAL A 19 -43.77 -43.11 3.28
CA VAL A 19 -43.99 -44.23 4.23
C VAL A 19 -43.78 -45.61 3.59
N LEU A 20 -43.42 -45.69 2.30
CA LEU A 20 -43.15 -46.97 1.62
C LEU A 20 -41.68 -47.22 1.20
N LEU A 21 -40.74 -46.38 1.66
CA LEU A 21 -39.28 -46.57 1.50
C LEU A 21 -38.55 -46.72 2.85
N ALA A 22 -39.25 -47.09 3.91
CA ALA A 22 -38.70 -47.28 5.25
C ALA A 22 -38.36 -48.75 5.58
N GLN A 23 -38.05 -49.55 4.56
CA GLN A 23 -37.50 -50.91 4.72
C GLN A 23 -36.37 -51.13 3.72
N SER A 24 -35.25 -50.47 3.95
CA SER A 24 -33.91 -50.86 3.48
C SER A 24 -32.91 -50.46 4.58
N ASP A 25 -31.95 -51.34 4.84
CA ASP A 25 -31.12 -51.40 6.06
C ASP A 25 -30.60 -50.05 6.60
N ASP A 26 -30.67 -49.91 7.93
CA ASP A 26 -30.33 -48.74 8.75
C ASP A 26 -28.87 -48.24 8.61
N LEU A 27 -28.01 -49.00 7.92
CA LEU A 27 -26.59 -48.68 7.77
C LEU A 27 -26.25 -47.93 6.47
N ASP A 28 -27.09 -48.01 5.43
CA ASP A 28 -26.91 -47.22 4.20
C ASP A 28 -27.17 -45.71 4.41
N ARG A 29 -27.57 -45.30 5.63
CA ARG A 29 -27.83 -43.91 6.04
C ARG A 29 -26.76 -43.28 6.94
N VAL A 30 -25.65 -43.98 7.20
CA VAL A 30 -24.65 -43.57 8.22
C VAL A 30 -23.81 -42.34 7.81
N LEU A 31 -23.74 -41.99 6.53
CA LEU A 31 -23.50 -40.64 6.00
C LEU A 31 -23.82 -40.77 4.50
N ALA A 32 -24.41 -39.75 3.85
CA ALA A 32 -24.64 -39.85 2.41
C ALA A 32 -23.27 -39.91 1.71
N GLU A 33 -23.10 -40.81 0.71
CA GLU A 33 -21.85 -40.87 -0.07
C GLU A 33 -21.45 -39.50 -0.63
N ALA A 34 -22.44 -38.68 -1.01
CA ALA A 34 -22.24 -37.30 -1.46
C ALA A 34 -21.58 -36.40 -0.40
N GLU A 35 -21.87 -36.58 0.88
CA GLU A 35 -21.25 -35.80 1.96
C GLU A 35 -19.80 -36.25 2.20
N VAL A 36 -19.51 -37.55 2.13
CA VAL A 36 -18.12 -38.06 2.20
C VAL A 36 -17.30 -37.51 1.03
N ILE A 37 -17.84 -37.53 -0.18
CA ILE A 37 -17.17 -36.97 -1.37
C ILE A 37 -16.93 -35.46 -1.20
N ALA A 38 -17.92 -34.70 -0.70
CA ALA A 38 -17.74 -33.27 -0.45
C ALA A 38 -16.61 -32.99 0.55
N LEU A 39 -16.50 -33.77 1.64
CA LEU A 39 -15.43 -33.63 2.62
C LEU A 39 -14.06 -34.07 2.06
N MET A 40 -14.03 -35.07 1.17
CA MET A 40 -12.80 -35.45 0.46
C MET A 40 -12.33 -34.33 -0.48
N ASP A 41 -13.26 -33.69 -1.19
CA ASP A 41 -12.96 -32.56 -2.07
C ASP A 41 -12.48 -31.34 -1.28
N GLU A 42 -13.05 -31.07 -0.10
CA GLU A 42 -12.62 -29.98 0.78
C GLU A 42 -11.23 -30.22 1.40
N GLY A 43 -10.91 -31.47 1.69
CA GLY A 43 -9.62 -31.90 2.25
C GLY A 43 -8.55 -32.26 1.21
N ASP A 44 -8.84 -32.10 -0.08
CA ASP A 44 -7.94 -32.52 -1.18
C ASP A 44 -7.48 -33.99 -1.05
N ILE A 45 -8.37 -34.88 -0.60
CA ILE A 45 -8.08 -36.30 -0.31
C ILE A 45 -8.24 -37.14 -1.60
N PRO A 46 -7.15 -37.70 -2.16
CA PRO A 46 -7.24 -38.45 -3.42
C PRO A 46 -8.01 -39.76 -3.33
N GLY A 47 -7.78 -40.52 -2.26
CA GLY A 47 -8.31 -41.86 -2.07
C GLY A 47 -8.48 -42.19 -0.60
N MET A 48 -9.55 -42.90 -0.28
CA MET A 48 -9.91 -43.24 1.09
C MET A 48 -10.58 -44.61 1.16
N SER A 49 -10.35 -45.32 2.26
CA SER A 49 -11.14 -46.47 2.67
C SER A 49 -11.79 -46.22 4.03
N ILE A 50 -13.07 -46.55 4.13
CA ILE A 50 -13.89 -46.44 5.33
C ILE A 50 -14.34 -47.84 5.73
N VAL A 51 -14.12 -48.17 7.00
CA VAL A 51 -14.55 -49.40 7.65
C VAL A 51 -15.53 -49.02 8.75
N ILE A 52 -16.74 -49.54 8.68
CA ILE A 52 -17.76 -49.39 9.72
C ILE A 52 -18.05 -50.78 10.27
N VAL A 53 -17.99 -50.95 11.59
CA VAL A 53 -18.39 -52.19 12.25
C VAL A 53 -19.55 -51.87 13.18
N LYS A 54 -20.67 -52.57 13.02
CA LYS A 54 -21.83 -52.47 13.92
C LYS A 54 -22.35 -53.86 14.23
N ASP A 55 -22.52 -54.18 15.50
CA ASP A 55 -22.96 -55.51 15.97
C ASP A 55 -22.12 -56.67 15.36
N GLY A 56 -20.81 -56.44 15.22
CA GLY A 56 -19.84 -57.44 14.75
C GLY A 56 -19.87 -57.66 13.24
N LYS A 57 -20.67 -56.87 12.50
CA LYS A 57 -20.74 -56.91 11.04
C LYS A 57 -19.93 -55.76 10.45
N PRO A 58 -18.87 -56.05 9.67
CA PRO A 58 -18.10 -55.02 9.01
C PRO A 58 -18.74 -54.62 7.67
N PHE A 59 -18.64 -53.33 7.36
CA PHE A 59 -19.09 -52.71 6.13
C PHE A 59 -17.96 -51.82 5.63
N ILE A 60 -17.47 -52.11 4.43
CA ILE A 60 -16.35 -51.39 3.83
C ILE A 60 -16.88 -50.55 2.67
N ARG A 61 -16.42 -49.30 2.59
CA ARG A 61 -16.65 -48.39 1.48
C ARG A 61 -15.32 -47.77 1.08
N THR A 62 -15.10 -47.63 -0.22
CA THR A 62 -13.84 -47.11 -0.78
C THR A 62 -14.16 -46.00 -1.75
N PHE A 63 -13.37 -44.93 -1.71
CA PHE A 63 -13.58 -43.71 -2.47
C PHE A 63 -12.29 -43.29 -3.16
N GLY A 64 -12.43 -42.65 -4.32
CA GLY A 64 -11.30 -42.05 -5.05
C GLY A 64 -10.25 -43.04 -5.55
N TYR A 65 -9.00 -42.59 -5.58
CA TYR A 65 -7.87 -43.26 -6.24
C TYR A 65 -6.71 -43.50 -5.27
N SER A 66 -6.21 -44.73 -5.27
CA SER A 66 -4.96 -45.12 -4.62
C SER A 66 -3.74 -44.55 -5.35
N ASP A 67 -3.89 -44.25 -6.65
CA ASP A 67 -2.90 -43.57 -7.49
C ASP A 67 -3.67 -42.68 -8.50
N LEU A 68 -3.53 -41.36 -8.36
CA LEU A 68 -4.18 -40.39 -9.23
C LEU A 68 -3.61 -40.38 -10.65
N GLU A 69 -2.31 -40.58 -10.82
CA GLU A 69 -1.67 -40.52 -12.13
C GLU A 69 -2.03 -41.76 -12.97
N ALA A 70 -2.07 -42.93 -12.33
CA ALA A 70 -2.49 -44.18 -12.96
C ALA A 70 -4.02 -44.40 -12.97
N GLU A 71 -4.81 -43.47 -12.43
CA GLU A 71 -6.27 -43.59 -12.21
C GLU A 71 -6.68 -44.92 -11.52
N LYS A 72 -5.82 -45.41 -10.62
CA LYS A 72 -6.03 -46.69 -9.94
C LYS A 72 -6.93 -46.51 -8.73
N LYS A 73 -8.15 -47.04 -8.80
CA LYS A 73 -9.15 -46.93 -7.72
C LYS A 73 -8.70 -47.57 -6.42
N VAL A 74 -9.11 -46.97 -5.29
CA VAL A 74 -8.99 -47.60 -3.97
C VAL A 74 -9.86 -48.85 -3.94
N THR A 75 -9.32 -49.92 -3.34
CA THR A 75 -10.02 -51.18 -3.10
C THR A 75 -9.92 -51.57 -1.62
N PRO A 76 -10.75 -52.50 -1.11
CA PRO A 76 -10.60 -52.98 0.26
C PRO A 76 -9.23 -53.59 0.60
N ALA A 77 -8.45 -53.99 -0.43
CA ALA A 77 -7.11 -54.53 -0.29
C ALA A 77 -6.00 -53.48 -0.38
N THR A 78 -6.31 -52.23 -0.74
CA THR A 78 -5.35 -51.14 -0.84
C THR A 78 -4.71 -50.86 0.52
N LEU A 79 -3.38 -50.80 0.56
CA LEU A 79 -2.59 -50.56 1.77
C LEU A 79 -2.37 -49.07 2.00
N PHE A 80 -2.47 -48.68 3.27
CA PHE A 80 -2.23 -47.32 3.78
C PHE A 80 -1.38 -47.39 5.04
N GLU A 81 -0.58 -46.36 5.29
CA GLU A 81 0.07 -46.19 6.59
C GLU A 81 -0.96 -45.74 7.65
N LEU A 82 -0.88 -46.31 8.84
CA LEU A 82 -1.81 -46.03 9.94
C LEU A 82 -1.36 -44.87 10.83
N GLY A 83 -0.22 -44.24 10.54
CA GLY A 83 0.34 -43.19 11.39
C GLY A 83 0.35 -43.58 12.87
N SER A 84 -0.04 -42.65 13.73
CA SER A 84 -0.10 -42.88 15.18
C SER A 84 -1.10 -43.94 15.66
N CYS A 85 -2.04 -44.41 14.84
CA CYS A 85 -2.86 -45.58 15.21
C CYS A 85 -2.00 -46.86 15.38
N SER A 86 -0.77 -46.86 14.89
CA SER A 86 0.26 -47.90 15.13
C SER A 86 0.53 -48.14 16.62
N LYS A 87 0.41 -47.09 17.46
CA LYS A 87 0.68 -47.15 18.91
C LYS A 87 -0.19 -48.18 19.63
N ALA A 88 -1.43 -48.39 19.19
CA ALA A 88 -2.31 -49.41 19.74
C ALA A 88 -1.76 -50.84 19.56
N PHE A 89 -1.06 -51.12 18.46
CA PHE A 89 -0.40 -52.40 18.22
C PHE A 89 0.83 -52.57 19.13
N THR A 90 1.62 -51.51 19.27
CA THR A 90 2.77 -51.47 20.19
C THR A 90 2.35 -51.65 21.65
N ALA A 91 1.28 -50.99 22.08
CA ALA A 91 0.71 -51.15 23.42
C ALA A 91 0.25 -52.60 23.69
N MET A 92 -0.30 -53.28 22.68
CA MET A 92 -0.63 -54.71 22.78
C MET A 92 0.62 -55.57 23.00
N ALA A 93 1.72 -55.29 22.30
CA ALA A 93 2.99 -56.01 22.49
C ALA A 93 3.57 -55.82 23.89
N VAL A 94 3.61 -54.57 24.39
CA VAL A 94 4.07 -54.25 25.75
C VAL A 94 3.19 -54.93 26.80
N THR A 95 1.87 -54.82 26.66
CA THR A 95 0.89 -55.41 27.59
C THR A 95 0.99 -56.94 27.58
N GLN A 96 1.21 -57.57 26.43
CA GLN A 96 1.42 -59.02 26.34
C GLN A 96 2.67 -59.47 27.11
N LEU A 97 3.79 -58.76 26.98
CA LEU A 97 5.01 -59.06 27.74
C LEU A 97 4.85 -58.77 29.24
N ALA A 98 4.04 -57.78 29.60
CA ALA A 98 3.70 -57.50 30.99
C ALA A 98 2.89 -58.64 31.63
N GLU A 99 1.86 -59.14 30.93
CA GLU A 99 1.08 -60.30 31.39
C GLU A 99 1.90 -61.59 31.44
N GLN A 100 2.97 -61.70 30.64
CA GLN A 100 3.95 -62.79 30.73
C GLN A 100 4.95 -62.63 31.89
N GLY A 101 4.90 -61.52 32.64
CA GLY A 101 5.84 -61.18 33.72
C GLY A 101 7.24 -60.81 33.24
N LYS A 102 7.41 -60.50 31.95
CA LYS A 102 8.70 -60.11 31.36
C LYS A 102 8.95 -58.60 31.42
N ILE A 103 7.88 -57.81 31.34
CA ILE A 103 7.89 -56.36 31.57
C ILE A 103 7.11 -56.07 32.86
N ASP A 104 7.60 -55.14 33.66
CA ASP A 104 6.92 -54.63 34.85
C ASP A 104 6.61 -53.16 34.60
N LEU A 105 5.33 -52.80 34.64
CA LEU A 105 4.87 -51.48 34.20
C LEU A 105 5.28 -50.36 35.15
N ASP A 106 5.49 -50.70 36.43
CA ASP A 106 5.90 -49.76 37.47
C ASP A 106 7.42 -49.56 37.53
N LYS A 107 8.20 -50.36 36.79
CA LYS A 107 9.66 -50.23 36.75
C LYS A 107 10.14 -49.07 35.91
N SER A 108 11.34 -48.61 36.23
CA SER A 108 12.01 -47.55 35.49
C SER A 108 12.45 -48.06 34.12
N VAL A 109 12.38 -47.20 33.11
CA VAL A 109 12.99 -47.45 31.78
C VAL A 109 14.46 -47.82 31.92
N SER A 110 15.18 -47.19 32.86
CA SER A 110 16.60 -47.46 33.11
C SER A 110 16.88 -48.88 33.64
N ASP A 111 15.88 -49.59 34.15
CA ASP A 111 16.03 -50.99 34.56
C ASP A 111 16.16 -51.94 33.35
N TYR A 112 15.60 -51.53 32.20
CA TYR A 112 15.69 -52.25 30.93
C TYR A 112 16.79 -51.69 30.03
N LEU A 113 16.99 -50.36 30.08
CA LEU A 113 17.97 -49.62 29.28
C LEU A 113 18.91 -48.84 30.22
N PRO A 114 19.98 -49.43 30.79
CA PRO A 114 20.80 -48.82 31.85
C PRO A 114 21.47 -47.47 31.48
N TRP A 115 21.59 -47.19 30.20
CA TRP A 115 22.13 -45.94 29.66
C TRP A 115 21.09 -44.82 29.50
N PHE A 116 19.79 -45.12 29.61
CA PHE A 116 18.70 -44.15 29.47
C PHE A 116 18.66 -43.21 30.67
N LYS A 117 18.83 -41.91 30.41
CA LYS A 117 18.90 -40.83 31.42
C LYS A 117 18.29 -39.54 30.87
N VAL A 118 17.38 -38.95 31.62
CA VAL A 118 16.70 -37.68 31.34
C VAL A 118 16.73 -36.78 32.58
N SER A 119 16.51 -35.48 32.41
CA SER A 119 16.47 -34.51 33.51
C SER A 119 15.28 -33.56 33.44
N TYR A 120 14.90 -32.99 34.58
CA TYR A 120 13.95 -31.87 34.68
C TYR A 120 14.57 -30.85 35.65
N GLU A 121 14.69 -29.60 35.23
CA GLU A 121 15.44 -28.53 35.91
C GLU A 121 16.86 -28.98 36.29
N GLU A 122 17.58 -29.57 35.34
CA GLU A 122 18.93 -30.16 35.51
C GLU A 122 19.00 -31.32 36.54
N ALA A 123 17.88 -31.74 37.14
CA ALA A 123 17.82 -32.84 38.09
C ALA A 123 17.45 -34.17 37.40
N PRO A 124 18.21 -35.27 37.60
CA PRO A 124 17.90 -36.57 36.99
C PRO A 124 16.50 -37.08 37.36
N GLN A 125 15.75 -37.53 36.37
CA GLN A 125 14.40 -38.10 36.55
C GLN A 125 14.36 -39.58 36.14
N THR A 126 13.39 -40.30 36.71
CA THR A 126 13.08 -41.68 36.34
C THR A 126 11.70 -41.73 35.71
N ILE A 127 11.62 -42.32 34.52
CA ILE A 127 10.36 -42.55 33.81
C ILE A 127 9.99 -44.03 33.94
N THR A 128 8.74 -44.34 34.26
CA THR A 128 8.23 -45.72 34.28
C THR A 128 7.65 -46.14 32.94
N ILE A 129 7.51 -47.45 32.72
CA ILE A 129 6.90 -47.99 31.49
C ILE A 129 5.43 -47.54 31.37
N GLU A 130 4.69 -47.52 32.48
CA GLU A 130 3.30 -47.04 32.53
C GLU A 130 3.21 -45.56 32.11
N GLN A 131 4.15 -44.71 32.56
CA GLN A 131 4.19 -43.29 32.17
C GLN A 131 4.44 -43.11 30.66
N LEU A 132 5.26 -43.96 30.03
CA LEU A 132 5.44 -43.94 28.58
C LEU A 132 4.14 -44.32 27.85
N LEU A 133 3.46 -45.38 28.28
CA LEU A 133 2.21 -45.86 27.67
C LEU A 133 1.10 -44.80 27.72
N HIS A 134 1.07 -44.01 28.79
CA HIS A 134 0.04 -43.00 29.04
C HIS A 134 0.41 -41.57 28.61
N HIS A 135 1.59 -41.37 28.01
CA HIS A 135 2.08 -40.02 27.66
C HIS A 135 2.14 -39.08 28.88
N THR A 136 2.64 -39.59 30.00
CA THR A 136 2.88 -38.83 31.24
C THR A 136 4.36 -38.85 31.64
N SER A 137 5.24 -39.03 30.65
CA SER A 137 6.70 -39.09 30.84
C SER A 137 7.37 -37.73 30.98
N GLY A 138 6.70 -36.64 30.61
CA GLY A 138 7.27 -35.29 30.52
C GLY A 138 8.23 -35.09 29.34
N ILE A 139 8.37 -36.08 28.45
CA ILE A 139 9.23 -35.95 27.26
C ILE A 139 8.58 -34.93 26.32
N PRO A 140 9.31 -33.90 25.85
CA PRO A 140 8.76 -32.87 25.00
C PRO A 140 8.21 -33.42 23.68
N TRP A 141 7.05 -32.91 23.23
CA TRP A 141 6.45 -33.36 21.95
C TRP A 141 7.38 -33.14 20.74
N ASN A 142 8.20 -32.08 20.79
CA ASN A 142 9.09 -31.65 19.70
C ASN A 142 10.25 -32.63 19.44
N THR A 143 10.46 -33.61 20.33
CA THR A 143 11.45 -34.68 20.16
C THR A 143 11.21 -35.52 18.91
N ILE A 144 9.99 -35.49 18.34
CA ILE A 144 9.70 -36.08 17.02
C ILE A 144 10.61 -35.53 15.91
N ALA A 145 11.05 -34.27 16.00
CA ALA A 145 11.95 -33.65 15.04
C ALA A 145 13.42 -34.12 15.18
N LYS A 146 13.75 -34.86 16.25
CA LYS A 146 15.07 -35.45 16.50
C LYS A 146 15.20 -36.88 15.97
N ILE A 147 14.11 -37.49 15.52
CA ILE A 147 14.12 -38.85 14.99
C ILE A 147 14.97 -38.89 13.71
N PRO A 148 16.05 -39.68 13.66
CA PRO A 148 16.92 -39.72 12.49
C PRO A 148 16.20 -40.29 11.25
N GLU A 149 16.42 -39.65 10.10
CA GLU A 149 16.08 -40.24 8.79
C GLU A 149 17.11 -41.34 8.48
N THR A 150 16.71 -42.61 8.64
CA THR A 150 17.55 -43.77 8.37
C THR A 150 16.74 -45.05 8.23
N THR A 151 17.33 -46.04 7.56
CA THR A 151 16.83 -47.42 7.42
C THR A 151 17.71 -48.45 8.14
N ASP A 152 18.76 -48.00 8.84
CA ASP A 152 19.75 -48.86 9.49
C ASP A 152 19.13 -49.79 10.56
N ASP A 153 19.78 -50.92 10.83
CA ASP A 153 19.29 -51.93 11.79
C ASP A 153 19.25 -51.44 13.25
N ASP A 154 20.10 -50.47 13.60
CA ASP A 154 20.14 -49.84 14.91
C ASP A 154 19.30 -48.55 14.99
N ALA A 155 18.46 -48.26 13.98
CA ALA A 155 17.67 -47.03 13.91
C ALA A 155 16.80 -46.77 15.15
N LEU A 156 16.18 -47.83 15.71
CA LEU A 156 15.36 -47.74 16.91
C LEU A 156 16.19 -47.35 18.15
N GLU A 157 17.34 -47.98 18.35
CA GLU A 157 18.25 -47.65 19.44
C GLU A 157 18.82 -46.23 19.26
N SER A 158 19.20 -45.86 18.05
CA SER A 158 19.70 -44.53 17.69
C SER A 158 18.66 -43.43 17.91
N THR A 159 17.37 -43.74 17.72
CA THR A 159 16.24 -42.83 18.03
C THR A 159 16.11 -42.63 19.53
N VAL A 160 16.07 -43.70 20.32
CA VAL A 160 15.96 -43.61 21.79
C VAL A 160 17.18 -42.93 22.41
N LYS A 161 18.37 -43.11 21.84
CA LYS A 161 19.60 -42.41 22.26
C LYS A 161 19.54 -40.89 22.08
N GLN A 162 18.64 -40.35 21.25
CA GLN A 162 18.42 -38.90 21.17
C GLN A 162 17.89 -38.30 22.47
N LEU A 163 17.31 -39.13 23.35
CA LEU A 163 16.79 -38.70 24.66
C LEU A 163 17.87 -38.62 25.75
N ILE A 164 19.12 -39.03 25.47
CA ILE A 164 20.19 -39.00 26.47
C ILE A 164 20.49 -37.55 26.84
N GLY A 165 20.19 -37.20 28.09
CA GLY A 165 20.35 -35.83 28.60
C GLY A 165 19.29 -34.86 28.09
N GLU A 166 18.15 -35.37 27.60
CA GLU A 166 17.00 -34.55 27.25
C GLU A 166 16.40 -33.93 28.51
N GLU A 167 16.05 -32.64 28.41
CA GLU A 167 15.32 -31.92 29.44
C GLU A 167 13.81 -32.12 29.21
N LEU A 168 13.13 -32.61 30.23
CA LEU A 168 11.68 -32.81 30.24
C LEU A 168 10.97 -31.47 30.39
N ASP A 169 9.81 -31.31 29.76
CA ASP A 169 8.96 -30.11 29.91
C ASP A 169 8.20 -30.16 31.26
N GLU A 170 7.96 -31.37 31.78
CA GLU A 170 7.20 -31.62 33.00
C GLU A 170 7.84 -32.75 33.84
N ILE A 171 7.51 -32.79 35.14
CA ILE A 171 7.92 -33.89 36.02
C ILE A 171 7.15 -35.17 35.61
N PRO A 172 7.82 -36.33 35.44
CA PRO A 172 7.12 -37.58 35.09
C PRO A 172 5.97 -37.91 36.05
N GLY A 173 4.78 -38.14 35.50
CA GLY A 173 3.57 -38.51 36.23
C GLY A 173 2.75 -37.33 36.79
N THR A 174 3.07 -36.07 36.46
CA THR A 174 2.27 -34.92 36.92
C THR A 174 1.24 -34.43 35.89
N ASN A 175 1.61 -34.43 34.61
CA ASN A 175 0.82 -33.89 33.51
C ASN A 175 0.80 -34.84 32.30
N TYR A 176 -0.25 -34.72 31.48
CA TYR A 176 -0.31 -35.38 30.17
C TYR A 176 0.43 -34.54 29.14
N GLU A 177 1.36 -35.15 28.42
CA GLU A 177 2.08 -34.56 27.30
C GLU A 177 2.37 -35.61 26.22
N TYR A 178 1.77 -35.42 25.05
CA TYR A 178 1.90 -36.37 23.94
C TYR A 178 3.28 -36.28 23.28
N ALA A 179 4.07 -37.34 23.41
CA ALA A 179 5.35 -37.50 22.72
C ALA A 179 5.46 -38.85 22.01
N THR A 180 5.57 -38.81 20.68
CA THR A 180 5.65 -40.03 19.84
C THR A 180 6.78 -40.96 20.28
N ILE A 181 7.93 -40.40 20.66
CA ILE A 181 9.13 -41.16 21.04
C ILE A 181 8.95 -42.03 22.29
N ASN A 182 7.89 -41.80 23.09
CA ASN A 182 7.54 -42.71 24.18
C ASN A 182 7.34 -44.14 23.66
N TYR A 183 6.72 -44.29 22.49
CA TYR A 183 6.43 -45.59 21.89
C TYR A 183 7.65 -46.22 21.22
N ASP A 184 8.64 -45.42 20.84
CA ASP A 184 9.92 -45.91 20.34
C ASP A 184 10.78 -46.47 21.49
N VAL A 185 10.74 -45.81 22.66
CA VAL A 185 11.36 -46.33 23.89
C VAL A 185 10.71 -47.66 24.29
N LEU A 186 9.37 -47.73 24.28
CA LEU A 186 8.63 -48.96 24.56
C LEU A 186 8.99 -50.09 23.58
N ALA A 187 9.12 -49.78 22.29
CA ALA A 187 9.51 -50.74 21.26
C ALA A 187 10.94 -51.26 21.46
N LEU A 188 11.87 -50.40 21.86
CA LEU A 188 13.24 -50.83 22.17
C LEU A 188 13.25 -51.77 23.38
N ILE A 189 12.43 -51.51 24.40
CA ILE A 189 12.29 -52.41 25.56
C ILE A 189 11.71 -53.76 25.13
N VAL A 190 10.69 -53.78 24.26
CA VAL A 190 10.16 -55.02 23.68
C VAL A 190 11.25 -55.79 22.95
N GLN A 191 12.10 -55.11 22.17
CA GLN A 191 13.22 -55.71 21.45
C GLN A 191 14.26 -56.33 22.41
N GLU A 192 14.69 -55.59 23.43
CA GLU A 192 15.67 -56.06 24.42
C GLU A 192 15.14 -57.25 25.25
N VAL A 193 13.88 -57.19 25.69
CA VAL A 193 13.28 -58.22 26.55
C VAL A 193 12.94 -59.49 25.77
N SER A 194 12.56 -59.35 24.50
CA SER A 194 12.18 -60.51 23.66
C SER A 194 13.36 -61.15 22.92
N GLY A 195 14.45 -60.41 22.71
CA GLY A 195 15.59 -60.83 21.89
C GLY A 195 15.29 -60.90 20.39
N GLN A 196 14.16 -60.33 19.94
CA GLN A 196 13.76 -60.22 18.54
C GLN A 196 13.71 -58.74 18.16
N SER A 197 13.93 -58.41 16.89
CA SER A 197 13.64 -57.03 16.45
C SER A 197 12.18 -56.69 16.73
N PHE A 198 11.90 -55.43 17.06
CA PHE A 198 10.54 -55.02 17.40
C PHE A 198 9.53 -55.38 16.30
N GLU A 199 9.89 -55.16 15.03
CA GLU A 199 9.03 -55.45 13.88
C GLU A 199 8.66 -56.93 13.81
N ASN A 200 9.65 -57.81 14.02
CA ASN A 200 9.44 -59.25 14.03
C ASN A 200 8.59 -59.69 15.23
N TYR A 201 8.82 -59.10 16.41
CA TYR A 201 8.01 -59.42 17.59
C TYR A 201 6.55 -59.06 17.34
N LEU A 202 6.30 -57.84 16.86
CA LEU A 202 4.94 -57.34 16.63
C LEU A 202 4.22 -58.15 15.53
N GLN A 203 4.91 -58.45 14.44
CA GLN A 203 4.38 -59.27 13.34
C GLN A 203 3.92 -60.65 13.84
N HIS A 204 4.82 -61.43 14.45
CA HIS A 204 4.55 -62.83 14.76
C HIS A 204 3.66 -63.04 16.01
N ASN A 205 3.74 -62.15 17.00
CA ASN A 205 3.09 -62.36 18.31
C ASN A 205 1.77 -61.61 18.46
N ILE A 206 1.53 -60.56 17.66
CA ILE A 206 0.30 -59.78 17.68
C ILE A 206 -0.42 -59.89 16.33
N ILE A 207 0.20 -59.44 15.24
CA ILE A 207 -0.48 -59.27 13.94
C ILE A 207 -0.92 -60.63 13.36
N ASP A 208 0.01 -61.58 13.22
CA ASP A 208 -0.27 -62.91 12.66
C ASP A 208 -1.25 -63.71 13.54
N LYS A 209 -1.19 -63.53 14.86
CA LYS A 209 -2.09 -64.21 15.82
C LYS A 209 -3.52 -63.71 15.74
N LEU A 210 -3.73 -62.49 15.28
CA LEU A 210 -5.04 -61.90 15.04
C LEU A 210 -5.55 -62.15 13.62
N GLY A 211 -4.76 -62.82 12.77
CA GLY A 211 -5.12 -63.12 11.38
C GLY A 211 -5.25 -61.87 10.51
N LEU A 212 -4.38 -60.87 10.73
CA LEU A 212 -4.32 -59.62 9.97
C LEU A 212 -3.34 -59.78 8.79
N ASP A 213 -3.72 -60.58 7.80
CA ASP A 213 -2.84 -61.17 6.78
C ASP A 213 -2.09 -60.17 5.87
N ASN A 214 -2.54 -58.92 5.79
CA ASN A 214 -1.96 -57.85 4.97
C ASN A 214 -1.42 -56.69 5.82
N THR A 215 -1.43 -56.83 7.15
CA THR A 215 -0.90 -55.82 8.04
C THR A 215 0.58 -56.09 8.30
N THR A 216 1.41 -55.06 8.16
CA THR A 216 2.86 -55.16 8.38
C THR A 216 3.43 -53.95 9.09
N VAL A 217 4.70 -54.05 9.49
CA VAL A 217 5.45 -52.98 10.15
C VAL A 217 6.51 -52.44 9.20
N GLY A 218 6.43 -51.16 8.85
CA GLY A 218 7.42 -50.42 8.08
C GLY A 218 7.38 -50.64 6.57
N ASN A 219 7.29 -51.89 6.11
CA ASN A 219 7.27 -52.25 4.69
C ASN A 219 6.05 -53.11 4.33
N PRO A 220 5.37 -52.85 3.20
CA PRO A 220 4.22 -53.66 2.77
C PRO A 220 4.66 -55.03 2.24
N LEU A 221 3.79 -56.04 2.33
CA LEU A 221 4.02 -57.37 1.72
C LEU A 221 4.02 -57.33 0.18
N ASP A 222 3.10 -56.53 -0.39
CA ASP A 222 2.98 -56.32 -1.83
C ASP A 222 2.92 -54.81 -2.12
N THR A 223 4.01 -54.28 -2.66
CA THR A 223 4.12 -52.87 -3.04
C THR A 223 3.14 -52.50 -4.15
N ASN A 224 2.63 -53.47 -4.93
CA ASN A 224 1.64 -53.18 -5.97
C ASN A 224 0.28 -52.80 -5.42
N VAL A 225 -0.04 -53.06 -4.15
CA VAL A 225 -1.32 -52.65 -3.54
C VAL A 225 -1.18 -51.48 -2.57
N MET A 226 0.03 -50.96 -2.39
CA MET A 226 0.29 -49.72 -1.64
C MET A 226 -0.30 -48.52 -2.37
N ALA A 227 -1.03 -47.67 -1.66
CA ALA A 227 -1.45 -46.38 -2.19
C ALA A 227 -0.25 -45.44 -2.34
N VAL A 228 -0.27 -44.59 -3.36
CA VAL A 228 0.67 -43.48 -3.49
C VAL A 228 0.30 -42.43 -2.44
N GLY A 229 1.28 -41.98 -1.65
CA GLY A 229 1.10 -40.94 -0.64
C GLY A 229 1.09 -39.55 -1.26
N TYR A 230 0.17 -38.69 -0.80
CA TYR A 230 0.03 -37.32 -1.27
C TYR A 230 0.16 -36.30 -0.14
N LYS A 231 0.63 -35.12 -0.52
CA LYS A 231 0.73 -33.94 0.34
C LYS A 231 0.10 -32.75 -0.36
N ILE A 232 -0.64 -31.93 0.36
CA ILE A 232 -1.28 -30.74 -0.23
C ILE A 232 -0.20 -29.75 -0.69
N GLY A 233 -0.39 -29.18 -1.88
CA GLY A 233 0.52 -28.22 -2.49
C GLY A 233 -0.11 -27.46 -3.64
N PHE A 234 -0.15 -26.14 -3.57
CA PHE A 234 -0.68 -25.28 -4.65
C PHE A 234 -2.14 -25.59 -4.99
N PHE A 235 -2.99 -25.69 -3.96
CA PHE A 235 -4.43 -25.95 -4.04
C PHE A 235 -4.82 -27.35 -4.56
N VAL A 236 -3.86 -28.27 -4.66
CA VAL A 236 -4.10 -29.63 -5.15
C VAL A 236 -3.23 -30.66 -4.41
N PRO A 237 -3.60 -31.94 -4.38
CA PRO A 237 -2.72 -32.99 -3.88
C PRO A 237 -1.50 -33.16 -4.80
N GLN A 238 -0.32 -33.32 -4.22
CA GLN A 238 0.94 -33.57 -4.91
C GLN A 238 1.54 -34.88 -4.41
N VAL A 239 2.04 -35.72 -5.32
CA VAL A 239 2.76 -36.95 -4.94
C VAL A 239 3.93 -36.56 -4.04
N TYR A 240 4.05 -37.24 -2.90
CA TYR A 240 5.11 -36.97 -1.95
C TYR A 240 5.73 -38.28 -1.46
N ASP A 241 7.02 -38.44 -1.73
CA ASP A 241 7.83 -39.52 -1.18
C ASP A 241 8.38 -39.09 0.17
N ALA A 242 7.84 -39.68 1.24
CA ALA A 242 8.20 -39.28 2.60
C ALA A 242 9.54 -39.91 3.03
N PRO A 243 10.38 -39.18 3.78
CA PRO A 243 11.58 -39.76 4.35
C PRO A 243 11.25 -40.96 5.27
N VAL A 244 12.12 -41.96 5.28
CA VAL A 244 11.92 -43.17 6.09
C VAL A 244 12.51 -42.97 7.49
N TYR A 245 11.67 -43.15 8.50
CA TYR A 245 12.05 -43.05 9.92
C TYR A 245 11.90 -44.41 10.59
N ARG A 246 12.81 -45.37 10.29
CA ARG A 246 12.70 -46.75 10.78
C ARG A 246 12.60 -46.85 12.31
N GLY A 247 13.33 -45.99 13.03
CA GLY A 247 13.27 -45.95 14.49
C GLY A 247 11.91 -45.56 15.06
N ASN A 248 10.99 -45.04 14.24
CA ASN A 248 9.64 -44.62 14.62
C ASN A 248 8.54 -45.59 14.16
N TYR A 249 8.91 -46.78 13.67
CA TYR A 249 7.93 -47.74 13.15
C TYR A 249 6.86 -48.14 14.18
N ALA A 250 7.26 -48.27 15.44
CA ALA A 250 6.36 -48.61 16.54
C ALA A 250 5.28 -47.56 16.79
N ALA A 251 5.57 -46.30 16.52
CA ALA A 251 4.65 -45.22 16.80
C ALA A 251 3.90 -44.73 15.57
N GLY A 252 4.33 -45.07 14.34
CA GLY A 252 3.86 -44.41 13.12
C GLY A 252 3.66 -45.27 11.86
N TYR A 253 4.32 -46.42 11.71
CA TYR A 253 4.44 -47.09 10.40
C TYR A 253 3.93 -48.52 10.36
N VAL A 254 2.86 -48.84 11.11
CA VAL A 254 2.05 -50.01 10.77
C VAL A 254 1.30 -49.70 9.48
N ILE A 255 1.35 -50.61 8.52
CA ILE A 255 0.67 -50.53 7.22
C ILE A 255 -0.47 -51.55 7.23
N SER A 256 -1.67 -51.16 6.83
CA SER A 256 -2.83 -52.05 6.80
C SER A 256 -3.83 -51.67 5.69
N ASN A 257 -4.85 -52.49 5.50
CA ASN A 257 -5.96 -52.25 4.57
C ASN A 257 -7.32 -52.32 5.28
N ALA A 258 -8.38 -52.05 4.53
CA ALA A 258 -9.74 -52.04 5.05
C ALA A 258 -10.19 -53.41 5.62
N ASN A 259 -9.79 -54.51 4.96
CA ASN A 259 -10.19 -55.85 5.35
C ASN A 259 -9.63 -56.24 6.72
N ASP A 260 -8.36 -55.94 6.97
CA ASP A 260 -7.73 -56.25 8.25
C ASP A 260 -8.12 -55.25 9.33
N MET A 261 -8.32 -53.97 8.99
CA MET A 261 -8.86 -53.00 9.95
C MET A 261 -10.28 -53.33 10.40
N ALA A 262 -11.09 -53.99 9.56
CA ALA A 262 -12.39 -54.54 9.97
C ALA A 262 -12.26 -55.65 11.02
N LYS A 263 -11.30 -56.57 10.84
CA LYS A 263 -10.98 -57.62 11.83
C LYS A 263 -10.45 -56.98 13.12
N TRP A 264 -9.55 -56.01 13.01
CA TRP A 264 -8.97 -55.28 14.13
C TRP A 264 -10.02 -54.56 14.97
N LEU A 265 -10.93 -53.80 14.35
CA LEU A 265 -12.03 -53.13 15.05
C LEU A 265 -12.98 -54.12 15.74
N THR A 266 -13.33 -55.21 15.04
CA THR A 266 -14.19 -56.27 15.58
C THR A 266 -13.53 -56.93 16.80
N PHE A 267 -12.22 -57.16 16.74
CA PHE A 267 -11.40 -57.65 17.85
C PHE A 267 -11.37 -56.67 19.03
N GLN A 268 -11.11 -55.38 18.77
CA GLN A 268 -11.03 -54.35 19.82
C GLN A 268 -12.37 -54.17 20.56
N MET A 269 -13.50 -54.44 19.92
CA MET A 269 -14.82 -54.40 20.57
C MET A 269 -15.23 -55.73 21.24
N GLY A 270 -14.39 -56.77 21.20
CA GLY A 270 -14.71 -58.08 21.81
C GLY A 270 -15.75 -58.89 21.04
N GLN A 271 -15.91 -58.61 19.76
CA GLN A 271 -16.91 -59.27 18.91
C GLN A 271 -16.31 -60.35 17.99
N GLY A 272 -14.99 -60.60 18.11
CA GLY A 272 -14.28 -61.68 17.43
C GLY A 272 -13.96 -62.86 18.34
N ASP A 273 -13.63 -64.01 17.75
CA ASP A 273 -13.21 -65.22 18.46
C ASP A 273 -11.68 -65.22 18.64
N SER A 274 -11.18 -64.46 19.61
CA SER A 274 -9.76 -64.39 19.93
C SER A 274 -9.51 -64.41 21.43
N SER A 275 -8.63 -65.32 21.88
CA SER A 275 -8.17 -65.38 23.27
C SER A 275 -7.37 -64.14 23.69
N MET A 276 -6.95 -63.30 22.74
CA MET A 276 -6.20 -62.07 23.02
C MET A 276 -7.08 -60.89 23.41
N TYR A 277 -8.41 -61.02 23.41
CA TYR A 277 -9.30 -59.90 23.76
C TYR A 277 -9.10 -59.39 25.20
N ALA A 278 -8.69 -60.26 26.12
CA ALA A 278 -8.32 -59.85 27.47
C ALA A 278 -7.18 -58.81 27.47
N LEU A 279 -6.20 -58.96 26.57
CA LEU A 279 -5.11 -58.00 26.38
C LEU A 279 -5.62 -56.67 25.83
N ALA A 280 -6.52 -56.71 24.83
CA ALA A 280 -7.13 -55.50 24.27
C ALA A 280 -7.84 -54.66 25.34
N ARG A 281 -8.62 -55.29 26.23
CA ARG A 281 -9.29 -54.60 27.33
C ARG A 281 -8.33 -53.90 28.29
N LEU A 282 -7.13 -54.44 28.51
CA LEU A 282 -6.10 -53.77 29.31
C LEU A 282 -5.58 -52.52 28.59
N THR A 283 -5.50 -52.53 27.26
CA THR A 283 -5.06 -51.35 26.49
C THR A 283 -6.07 -50.21 26.50
N HIS A 284 -7.35 -50.49 26.80
CA HIS A 284 -8.42 -49.49 26.89
C HIS A 284 -8.47 -48.77 28.25
N LEU A 285 -7.71 -49.24 29.23
CA LEU A 285 -7.68 -48.63 30.56
C LEU A 285 -7.01 -47.26 30.50
N ARG A 286 -7.76 -46.22 30.81
CA ARG A 286 -7.26 -44.85 30.86
C ARG A 286 -6.38 -44.59 32.08
N ASP A 287 -5.48 -43.63 31.95
CA ASP A 287 -4.77 -43.09 33.10
C ASP A 287 -5.72 -42.30 34.03
N LYS A 288 -5.49 -42.43 35.33
CA LYS A 288 -6.18 -41.70 36.39
C LYS A 288 -5.22 -40.99 37.33
N THR A 289 -3.92 -41.04 37.04
CA THR A 289 -2.86 -40.49 37.89
C THR A 289 -2.63 -38.99 37.64
N VAL A 290 -2.86 -38.51 36.40
CA VAL A 290 -2.76 -37.09 36.03
C VAL A 290 -4.13 -36.41 35.84
N PRO A 291 -4.20 -35.05 35.88
CA PRO A 291 -5.41 -34.30 35.57
C PRO A 291 -5.94 -34.57 34.15
N LEU A 292 -7.25 -34.42 33.96
CA LEU A 292 -7.87 -34.54 32.63
C LEU A 292 -7.42 -33.39 31.72
N HIS A 293 -7.24 -33.70 30.43
CA HIS A 293 -6.95 -32.72 29.39
C HIS A 293 -8.11 -32.68 28.39
N ASN A 294 -8.74 -31.52 28.17
CA ASN A 294 -9.87 -31.35 27.24
C ASN A 294 -11.02 -32.37 27.39
N MET A 295 -11.39 -32.73 28.63
CA MET A 295 -12.38 -33.80 28.92
C MET A 295 -12.02 -35.15 28.28
N ALA A 296 -10.73 -35.42 28.09
CA ALA A 296 -10.19 -36.68 27.63
C ALA A 296 -9.07 -37.16 28.56
N SER A 297 -8.69 -38.41 28.37
CA SER A 297 -7.54 -39.06 28.99
C SER A 297 -6.88 -39.96 27.95
N TYR A 298 -5.66 -40.44 28.22
CA TYR A 298 -4.95 -41.37 27.35
C TYR A 298 -4.87 -42.75 28.02
N ALA A 299 -5.20 -43.78 27.26
CA ALA A 299 -5.02 -45.18 27.58
C ALA A 299 -3.77 -45.70 26.83
N ARG A 300 -3.58 -47.02 26.73
CA ARG A 300 -2.37 -47.58 26.12
C ARG A 300 -2.52 -47.63 24.61
N GLY A 301 -2.19 -46.52 23.96
CA GLY A 301 -2.24 -46.36 22.51
C GLY A 301 -3.59 -45.84 22.00
N TRP A 302 -4.41 -45.28 22.89
CA TRP A 302 -5.74 -44.77 22.59
C TRP A 302 -6.05 -43.51 23.40
N HIS A 303 -6.72 -42.54 22.79
CA HIS A 303 -7.44 -41.49 23.52
C HIS A 303 -8.79 -42.04 24.01
N VAL A 304 -9.21 -41.62 25.19
CA VAL A 304 -10.49 -41.98 25.82
C VAL A 304 -11.26 -40.70 26.12
N LYS A 305 -12.41 -40.51 25.47
CA LYS A 305 -13.30 -39.37 25.74
C LYS A 305 -14.08 -39.59 27.04
N LEU A 306 -14.25 -38.52 27.81
CA LEU A 306 -14.94 -38.52 29.10
C LEU A 306 -16.15 -37.58 29.09
N ASP A 307 -16.85 -37.52 27.95
CA ASP A 307 -18.09 -36.77 27.75
C ASP A 307 -19.36 -37.62 27.94
N GLY A 308 -19.19 -38.89 28.36
CA GLY A 308 -20.28 -39.86 28.56
C GLY A 308 -20.54 -40.78 27.37
N SER A 309 -19.78 -40.65 26.28
CA SER A 309 -19.87 -41.53 25.10
C SER A 309 -19.09 -42.85 25.21
N ASP A 310 -18.21 -42.98 26.21
CA ASP A 310 -17.25 -44.09 26.35
C ASP A 310 -16.46 -44.39 25.06
N GLU A 311 -16.22 -43.36 24.26
CA GLU A 311 -15.52 -43.45 22.98
C GLU A 311 -14.01 -43.58 23.17
N ILE A 312 -13.45 -44.59 22.52
CA ILE A 312 -12.00 -44.86 22.45
C ILE A 312 -11.56 -44.62 21.01
N LEU A 313 -10.54 -43.78 20.82
CA LEU A 313 -10.09 -43.38 19.49
C LEU A 313 -8.60 -43.12 19.40
N HIS A 314 -8.06 -43.18 18.20
CA HIS A 314 -6.74 -42.63 17.88
C HIS A 314 -6.75 -42.08 16.46
N GLU A 315 -6.15 -40.91 16.28
CA GLU A 315 -5.89 -40.31 14.98
C GLU A 315 -4.44 -40.59 14.59
N GLY A 316 -4.18 -40.90 13.32
CA GLY A 316 -2.85 -41.18 12.82
C GLY A 316 -2.49 -40.22 11.70
N ALA A 317 -1.32 -39.61 11.76
CA ALA A 317 -0.81 -38.78 10.68
C ALA A 317 0.67 -39.08 10.44
N ASN A 318 1.01 -39.29 9.17
CA ASN A 318 2.35 -39.32 8.61
C ASN A 318 2.45 -38.21 7.54
N PRO A 319 3.64 -37.92 6.98
CA PRO A 319 3.82 -36.80 6.05
C PRO A 319 2.93 -36.83 4.79
N ASN A 320 2.41 -38.00 4.41
CA ASN A 320 1.61 -38.25 3.20
C ASN A 320 0.44 -39.23 3.39
N PHE A 321 0.15 -39.66 4.63
CA PHE A 321 -0.99 -40.52 4.97
C PHE A 321 -1.65 -40.05 6.26
N THR A 322 -2.97 -40.24 6.35
CA THR A 322 -3.73 -40.01 7.57
C THR A 322 -4.69 -41.18 7.79
N SER A 323 -4.92 -41.51 9.05
CA SER A 323 -5.92 -42.48 9.46
C SER A 323 -6.68 -42.02 10.70
N TYR A 324 -7.82 -42.66 10.93
CA TYR A 324 -8.63 -42.46 12.12
C TYR A 324 -9.21 -43.81 12.51
N VAL A 325 -9.16 -44.14 13.79
CA VAL A 325 -9.76 -45.38 14.32
C VAL A 325 -10.48 -45.03 15.61
N ALA A 326 -11.78 -45.30 15.69
CA ALA A 326 -12.57 -45.04 16.88
C ALA A 326 -13.64 -46.11 17.07
N PHE A 327 -13.99 -46.42 18.32
CA PHE A 327 -14.98 -47.42 18.65
C PHE A 327 -15.59 -47.20 20.05
N ARG A 328 -16.80 -47.72 20.22
CA ARG A 328 -17.57 -47.77 21.47
C ARG A 328 -17.90 -49.23 21.77
N PRO A 329 -17.11 -49.91 22.62
CA PRO A 329 -17.30 -51.33 22.89
C PRO A 329 -18.70 -51.66 23.40
N ASP A 330 -19.24 -50.85 24.31
CA ASP A 330 -20.54 -51.09 24.95
C ASP A 330 -21.71 -50.92 23.97
N GLU A 331 -21.59 -49.99 23.02
CA GLU A 331 -22.56 -49.77 21.94
C GLU A 331 -22.28 -50.63 20.70
N LYS A 332 -21.23 -51.47 20.72
CA LYS A 332 -20.85 -52.41 19.65
C LYS A 332 -20.65 -51.76 18.28
N MET A 333 -20.18 -50.52 18.25
CA MET A 333 -19.93 -49.79 17.00
C MET A 333 -18.51 -49.23 16.91
N GLY A 334 -17.95 -49.21 15.71
CA GLY A 334 -16.63 -48.64 15.44
C GLY A 334 -16.43 -48.24 13.99
N VAL A 335 -15.49 -47.32 13.78
CA VAL A 335 -15.15 -46.72 12.49
C VAL A 335 -13.63 -46.70 12.34
N ALA A 336 -13.13 -47.06 11.17
CA ALA A 336 -11.78 -46.75 10.75
C ALA A 336 -11.79 -46.07 9.38
N VAL A 337 -11.00 -45.01 9.22
CA VAL A 337 -10.83 -44.28 7.97
C VAL A 337 -9.35 -44.26 7.64
N LEU A 338 -8.97 -44.67 6.43
CA LEU A 338 -7.60 -44.71 5.93
C LEU A 338 -7.52 -43.85 4.67
N ALA A 339 -6.60 -42.90 4.60
CA ALA A 339 -6.49 -41.97 3.48
C ALA A 339 -5.04 -41.81 3.02
N ASN A 340 -4.83 -41.67 1.70
CA ASN A 340 -3.52 -41.48 1.10
C ASN A 340 -3.14 -39.99 0.97
N SER A 341 -3.50 -39.19 1.97
CA SER A 341 -3.07 -37.79 2.07
C SER A 341 -2.92 -37.40 3.53
N ASN A 342 -2.10 -36.38 3.80
CA ASN A 342 -1.91 -35.82 5.14
C ASN A 342 -3.03 -34.84 5.57
N SER A 343 -4.26 -34.99 5.05
CA SER A 343 -5.36 -34.08 5.33
C SER A 343 -6.01 -34.32 6.68
N LYS A 344 -6.33 -33.23 7.38
CA LYS A 344 -7.07 -33.26 8.65
C LYS A 344 -8.57 -33.52 8.46
N TYR A 345 -9.10 -33.54 7.23
CA TYR A 345 -10.48 -33.94 6.97
C TYR A 345 -10.70 -35.45 7.19
N THR A 346 -9.65 -36.26 7.14
CA THR A 346 -9.72 -37.71 7.38
C THR A 346 -10.31 -38.07 8.77
N PRO A 347 -9.77 -37.56 9.90
CA PRO A 347 -10.36 -37.79 11.21
C PRO A 347 -11.74 -37.14 11.36
N VAL A 348 -12.00 -36.00 10.71
CA VAL A 348 -13.32 -35.35 10.71
C VAL A 348 -14.39 -36.26 10.11
N ILE A 349 -14.08 -36.90 8.97
CA ILE A 349 -14.98 -37.86 8.31
C ILE A 349 -15.26 -39.03 9.26
N GLY A 350 -14.23 -39.61 9.88
CA GLY A 350 -14.40 -40.72 10.81
C GLY A 350 -15.25 -40.38 12.03
N HIS A 351 -14.99 -39.22 12.65
CA HIS A 351 -15.75 -38.72 13.79
C HIS A 351 -17.21 -38.43 13.43
N LYS A 352 -17.48 -37.81 12.27
CA LYS A 352 -18.83 -37.57 11.77
C LYS A 352 -19.61 -38.88 11.59
N ILE A 353 -18.98 -39.90 10.99
CA ILE A 353 -19.57 -41.22 10.77
C ILE A 353 -19.93 -41.87 12.11
N LEU A 354 -19.01 -41.90 13.07
CA LEU A 354 -19.26 -42.53 14.37
C LEU A 354 -20.41 -41.83 15.12
N LYS A 355 -20.44 -40.49 15.12
CA LYS A 355 -21.54 -39.72 15.73
C LYS A 355 -22.89 -39.95 15.05
N ALA A 356 -22.90 -40.02 13.71
CA ALA A 356 -24.10 -40.35 12.96
C ALA A 356 -24.61 -41.76 13.29
N MET A 357 -23.71 -42.73 13.48
CA MET A 357 -24.09 -44.09 13.95
C MET A 357 -24.71 -44.08 15.35
N ALA A 358 -24.23 -43.20 16.23
CA ALA A 358 -24.73 -43.03 17.60
C ALA A 358 -26.02 -42.19 17.70
N GLY A 359 -26.47 -41.58 16.60
CA GLY A 359 -27.65 -40.70 16.60
C GLY A 359 -27.44 -39.38 17.34
N GLU A 360 -26.18 -38.96 17.50
CA GLU A 360 -25.82 -37.70 18.15
C GLU A 360 -25.97 -36.52 17.18
N GLU A 361 -26.46 -35.38 17.67
CA GLU A 361 -26.39 -34.14 16.90
C GLU A 361 -24.94 -33.69 16.74
N ILE A 362 -24.53 -33.47 15.49
CA ILE A 362 -23.24 -32.87 15.16
C ILE A 362 -23.36 -31.37 15.48
N ALA A 363 -23.11 -31.00 16.74
CA ALA A 363 -23.33 -29.65 17.27
C ALA A 363 -22.50 -28.54 16.59
N ARG A 364 -21.47 -28.90 15.80
CA ARG A 364 -20.66 -27.97 15.00
C ARG A 364 -19.99 -28.70 13.83
N GLU A 365 -20.11 -28.19 12.61
CA GLU A 365 -19.14 -28.50 11.55
C GLU A 365 -17.78 -27.96 12.00
N PHE A 366 -16.85 -28.87 12.23
CA PHE A 366 -15.46 -28.56 12.52
C PHE A 366 -14.75 -28.31 11.18
N ASP A 367 -14.28 -27.08 10.94
CA ASP A 367 -13.35 -26.79 9.84
C ASP A 367 -11.93 -27.07 10.38
N PRO A 368 -11.26 -28.15 9.96
CA PRO A 368 -9.97 -28.53 10.50
C PRO A 368 -8.82 -27.60 10.09
N GLY A 369 -9.07 -26.61 9.23
CA GLY A 369 -8.10 -25.56 8.93
C GLY A 369 -6.91 -26.03 8.08
N ASP A 370 -7.14 -26.84 7.04
CA ASP A 370 -6.12 -27.19 6.03
C ASP A 370 -5.74 -25.98 5.13
N GLY A 371 -6.18 -24.77 5.47
CA GLY A 371 -5.98 -23.52 4.73
C GLY A 371 -4.54 -23.00 4.65
N ASN A 372 -3.57 -23.62 5.34
CA ASN A 372 -2.17 -23.19 5.29
C ASN A 372 -1.63 -23.19 3.86
N ASP A 373 -1.95 -24.20 3.05
CA ASP A 373 -1.56 -24.22 1.64
C ASP A 373 -2.19 -23.05 0.87
N LYS A 374 -3.49 -22.81 1.05
CA LYS A 374 -4.21 -21.71 0.38
C LYS A 374 -3.55 -20.36 0.68
N VAL A 375 -3.14 -20.14 1.93
CA VAL A 375 -2.41 -18.94 2.36
C VAL A 375 -1.02 -18.88 1.72
N TYR A 376 -0.21 -19.93 1.83
CA TYR A 376 1.15 -19.95 1.29
C TYR A 376 1.18 -19.79 -0.23
N SER A 377 0.25 -20.44 -0.93
CA SER A 377 0.08 -20.34 -2.38
C SER A 377 -0.36 -18.95 -2.82
N SER A 378 -1.29 -18.31 -2.08
CA SER A 378 -1.74 -16.94 -2.37
C SER A 378 -0.64 -15.89 -2.18
N ILE A 379 0.15 -16.02 -1.10
CA ILE A 379 1.31 -15.15 -0.86
C ILE A 379 2.37 -15.39 -1.94
N SER A 380 2.63 -16.65 -2.30
CA SER A 380 3.56 -17.01 -3.37
C SER A 380 3.19 -16.37 -4.70
N LEU A 381 1.92 -16.39 -5.10
CA LEU A 381 1.43 -15.73 -6.32
C LEU A 381 1.68 -14.21 -6.28
N THR A 382 1.44 -13.59 -5.13
CA THR A 382 1.68 -12.15 -4.93
C THR A 382 3.17 -11.80 -5.02
N LEU A 383 4.04 -12.63 -4.45
CA LEU A 383 5.49 -12.46 -4.53
C LEU A 383 6.01 -12.65 -5.95
N VAL A 384 5.48 -13.60 -6.71
CA VAL A 384 5.80 -13.76 -8.14
C VAL A 384 5.45 -12.50 -8.93
N LEU A 385 4.25 -11.94 -8.73
CA LEU A 385 3.85 -10.66 -9.34
C LEU A 385 4.78 -9.51 -8.93
N TYR A 386 5.14 -9.42 -7.64
CA TYR A 386 6.09 -8.43 -7.14
C TYR A 386 7.46 -8.56 -7.81
N ILE A 387 8.01 -9.78 -7.90
CA ILE A 387 9.28 -10.06 -8.56
C ILE A 387 9.21 -9.61 -10.03
N PHE A 388 8.13 -9.91 -10.75
CA PHE A 388 7.92 -9.43 -12.12
C PHE A 388 7.87 -7.91 -12.22
N ILE A 389 7.25 -7.21 -11.26
CA ILE A 389 7.24 -5.74 -11.20
C ILE A 389 8.66 -5.19 -11.00
N VAL A 390 9.45 -5.77 -10.11
CA VAL A 390 10.83 -5.33 -9.84
C VAL A 390 11.75 -5.61 -11.05
N ILE A 391 11.59 -6.77 -11.68
CA ILE A 391 12.28 -7.10 -12.93
C ILE A 391 11.88 -6.11 -14.03
N GLY A 392 10.57 -5.84 -14.21
CA GLY A 392 10.06 -4.86 -15.16
C GLY A 392 10.63 -3.46 -14.92
N PHE A 393 10.70 -3.03 -13.66
CA PHE A 393 11.36 -1.78 -13.27
C PHE A 393 12.84 -1.74 -13.65
N THR A 394 13.55 -2.85 -13.45
CA THR A 394 14.97 -2.98 -13.81
C THR A 394 15.16 -2.94 -15.32
N VAL A 395 14.30 -3.63 -16.08
CA VAL A 395 14.28 -3.60 -17.56
C VAL A 395 13.98 -2.21 -18.09
N MET A 396 13.00 -1.50 -17.51
CA MET A 396 12.73 -0.09 -17.85
C MET A 396 13.96 0.79 -17.54
N GLY A 397 14.63 0.53 -16.43
CA GLY A 397 15.89 1.18 -16.07
C GLY A 397 16.99 0.94 -17.11
N ILE A 398 17.15 -0.29 -17.58
CA ILE A 398 18.11 -0.65 -18.63
C ILE A 398 17.75 0.04 -19.95
N ARG A 399 16.47 0.06 -20.35
CA ARG A 399 16.00 0.81 -21.54
C ARG A 399 16.30 2.31 -21.43
N ALA A 400 16.18 2.88 -20.23
CA ALA A 400 16.50 4.29 -19.97
C ALA A 400 18.02 4.59 -20.10
N ILE A 401 18.89 3.60 -19.89
CA ILE A 401 20.33 3.72 -20.21
C ILE A 401 20.52 3.85 -21.72
N PHE A 402 19.88 2.97 -22.51
CA PHE A 402 19.95 3.04 -23.98
C PHE A 402 19.36 4.34 -24.56
N LYS A 403 18.37 4.94 -23.89
CA LYS A 403 17.79 6.25 -24.24
C LYS A 403 18.62 7.46 -23.75
N GLY A 404 19.71 7.25 -23.01
CA GLY A 404 20.52 8.35 -22.46
C GLY A 404 19.87 9.13 -21.29
N GLU A 405 18.81 8.58 -20.70
CA GLU A 405 18.08 9.14 -19.55
C GLU A 405 18.73 8.76 -18.21
N ARG A 406 19.51 7.65 -18.18
CA ARG A 406 20.35 7.21 -17.07
C ARG A 406 21.80 7.13 -17.52
N ALA A 407 22.72 7.62 -16.69
CA ALA A 407 24.16 7.53 -16.92
C ALA A 407 24.85 6.88 -15.73
N TYR A 408 25.93 6.14 -15.99
CA TYR A 408 26.77 5.60 -14.93
C TYR A 408 27.41 6.73 -14.12
N ILE A 409 27.30 6.66 -12.80
CA ILE A 409 28.02 7.56 -11.89
C ILE A 409 28.93 6.69 -11.00
N PRO A 410 30.25 6.96 -10.96
CA PRO A 410 31.19 6.16 -10.19
C PRO A 410 30.77 6.00 -8.72
N LEU A 411 31.08 4.83 -8.15
CA LEU A 411 30.81 4.54 -6.75
C LEU A 411 31.71 5.39 -5.85
N THR A 412 31.10 6.34 -5.15
CA THR A 412 31.75 7.07 -4.06
C THR A 412 31.62 6.28 -2.76
N TRP A 413 32.57 6.46 -1.83
CA TRP A 413 32.51 5.84 -0.49
C TRP A 413 31.20 6.11 0.26
N SER A 414 30.55 7.25 0.00
CA SER A 414 29.21 7.56 0.52
C SER A 414 28.13 6.60 -0.01
N LYS A 415 28.15 6.24 -1.30
CA LYS A 415 27.21 5.29 -1.90
C LYS A 415 27.46 3.86 -1.41
N VAL A 416 28.73 3.46 -1.33
CA VAL A 416 29.12 2.17 -0.74
C VAL A 416 28.63 2.06 0.71
N GLY A 417 28.81 3.12 1.50
CA GLY A 417 28.29 3.19 2.87
C GLY A 417 26.76 3.07 2.96
N LYS A 418 26.00 3.65 2.01
CA LYS A 418 24.54 3.49 1.95
C LYS A 418 24.13 2.06 1.60
N PHE A 419 24.83 1.42 0.67
CA PHE A 419 24.61 0.03 0.27
C PHE A 419 24.88 -0.93 1.43
N LEU A 420 26.02 -0.78 2.12
CA LEU A 420 26.37 -1.59 3.30
C LEU A 420 25.40 -1.38 4.46
N LYS A 421 24.93 -0.15 4.70
CA LYS A 421 23.87 0.10 5.70
C LYS A 421 22.57 -0.60 5.35
N ALA A 422 22.18 -0.63 4.07
CA ALA A 422 21.01 -1.37 3.61
C ALA A 422 21.18 -2.89 3.78
N LEU A 423 22.40 -3.41 3.61
CA LEU A 423 22.71 -4.82 3.87
C LEU A 423 22.58 -5.16 5.37
N LEU A 424 23.08 -4.28 6.23
CA LEU A 424 23.03 -4.45 7.68
C LEU A 424 21.59 -4.49 8.19
N LEU A 425 20.67 -3.75 7.55
CA LEU A 425 19.23 -3.80 7.85
C LEU A 425 18.57 -5.14 7.49
N ILE A 426 19.19 -5.96 6.63
CA ILE A 426 18.67 -7.29 6.25
C ILE A 426 19.06 -8.36 7.29
N VAL A 427 20.15 -8.16 8.04
CA VAL A 427 20.68 -9.16 8.99
C VAL A 427 19.65 -9.63 10.03
N PRO A 428 18.88 -8.75 10.70
CA PRO A 428 17.86 -9.19 11.65
C PRO A 428 16.76 -10.05 11.01
N PHE A 429 16.46 -9.85 9.73
CA PHE A 429 15.48 -10.66 9.01
C PHE A 429 16.03 -12.01 8.60
N LEU A 430 17.31 -12.09 8.23
CA LEU A 430 17.95 -13.38 7.98
C LEU A 430 18.04 -14.22 9.25
N PHE A 431 18.31 -13.58 10.39
CA PHE A 431 18.28 -14.24 11.68
C PHE A 431 16.85 -14.65 12.07
N ALA A 432 15.87 -13.77 11.89
CA ALA A 432 14.46 -14.10 12.09
C ALA A 432 14.04 -15.30 11.24
N PHE A 433 14.36 -15.25 9.95
CA PHE A 433 14.13 -16.35 9.03
C PHE A 433 14.78 -17.64 9.54
N TYR A 434 16.06 -17.61 9.92
CA TYR A 434 16.77 -18.78 10.44
C TYR A 434 16.04 -19.46 11.61
N ILE A 435 15.51 -18.68 12.57
CA ILE A 435 14.81 -19.20 13.75
C ILE A 435 13.32 -19.49 13.52
N LEU A 436 12.78 -19.25 12.31
CA LEU A 436 11.34 -19.37 12.02
C LEU A 436 10.75 -20.76 12.29
N PRO A 437 11.38 -21.87 11.87
CA PRO A 437 10.85 -23.21 12.16
C PRO A 437 10.79 -23.50 13.67
N GLN A 438 11.83 -23.06 14.39
CA GLN A 438 11.91 -23.20 15.84
C GLN A 438 10.84 -22.35 16.54
N ALA A 439 10.58 -21.15 16.02
CA ALA A 439 9.57 -20.25 16.57
C ALA A 439 8.13 -20.74 16.38
N ILE A 440 7.82 -21.36 15.24
CA ILE A 440 6.44 -21.76 14.91
C ILE A 440 6.11 -23.16 15.46
N ALA A 441 7.05 -24.10 15.36
CA ALA A 441 6.79 -25.51 15.63
C ALA A 441 7.84 -26.17 16.54
N GLY A 442 8.84 -25.42 17.03
CA GLY A 442 9.98 -26.03 17.74
C GLY A 442 10.83 -26.94 16.85
N PHE A 443 10.67 -26.86 15.52
CA PHE A 443 11.25 -27.79 14.56
C PHE A 443 12.54 -27.26 13.94
N THR A 444 13.31 -28.18 13.33
CA THR A 444 14.37 -27.83 12.38
C THR A 444 13.78 -27.49 11.01
N TRP A 445 14.60 -26.90 10.13
CA TRP A 445 14.19 -26.63 8.75
C TRP A 445 13.81 -27.90 7.99
N GLU A 446 14.56 -28.99 8.20
CA GLU A 446 14.28 -30.29 7.57
C GLU A 446 12.93 -30.82 8.04
N ALA A 447 12.69 -30.84 9.36
CA ALA A 447 11.44 -31.33 9.93
C ALA A 447 10.21 -30.50 9.49
N ILE A 448 10.28 -29.16 9.53
CA ILE A 448 9.11 -28.34 9.16
C ILE A 448 8.75 -28.50 7.67
N LEU A 449 9.73 -28.71 6.79
CA LEU A 449 9.49 -28.94 5.36
C LEU A 449 8.82 -30.30 5.11
N VAL A 450 9.14 -31.31 5.93
CA VAL A 450 8.49 -32.63 5.87
C VAL A 450 7.01 -32.56 6.27
N TRP A 451 6.64 -31.73 7.25
CA TRP A 451 5.25 -31.66 7.73
C TRP A 451 4.41 -30.55 7.07
N SER A 452 5.01 -29.48 6.54
CA SER A 452 4.28 -28.34 5.94
C SER A 452 3.92 -28.57 4.48
N PRO A 453 2.80 -28.01 3.95
CA PRO A 453 2.44 -28.11 2.53
C PRO A 453 3.59 -27.80 1.57
N VAL A 454 3.57 -28.39 0.36
CA VAL A 454 4.63 -28.20 -0.66
C VAL A 454 4.81 -26.71 -1.02
N SER A 455 3.72 -25.95 -0.98
CA SER A 455 3.73 -24.49 -1.21
C SER A 455 4.55 -23.71 -0.19
N PHE A 456 4.78 -24.23 1.03
CA PHE A 456 5.60 -23.57 2.04
C PHE A 456 7.06 -23.46 1.57
N ALA A 457 7.64 -24.53 1.03
CA ALA A 457 9.00 -24.51 0.49
C ALA A 457 9.17 -23.47 -0.63
N ALA A 458 8.18 -23.40 -1.54
CA ALA A 458 8.17 -22.44 -2.63
C ALA A 458 8.02 -20.99 -2.14
N LEU A 459 7.14 -20.74 -1.17
CA LEU A 459 6.98 -19.44 -0.53
C LEU A 459 8.33 -18.92 0.01
N ILE A 460 9.05 -19.79 0.71
CA ILE A 460 10.34 -19.47 1.31
C ILE A 460 11.37 -19.06 0.24
N ILE A 461 11.48 -19.83 -0.84
CA ILE A 461 12.36 -19.51 -1.98
C ILE A 461 11.97 -18.17 -2.62
N LEU A 462 10.67 -17.92 -2.77
CA LEU A 462 10.16 -16.67 -3.36
C LEU A 462 10.44 -15.45 -2.48
N VAL A 463 10.33 -15.57 -1.16
CA VAL A 463 10.68 -14.48 -0.23
C VAL A 463 12.16 -14.12 -0.36
N LEU A 464 13.05 -15.11 -0.33
CA LEU A 464 14.50 -14.89 -0.48
C LEU A 464 14.83 -14.29 -1.86
N THR A 465 14.18 -14.78 -2.92
CA THR A 465 14.34 -14.28 -4.29
C THR A 465 13.87 -12.83 -4.41
N ALA A 466 12.70 -12.49 -3.84
CA ALA A 466 12.17 -11.13 -3.83
C ALA A 466 13.12 -10.16 -3.10
N MET A 467 13.68 -10.57 -1.96
CA MET A 467 14.68 -9.79 -1.24
C MET A 467 15.95 -9.56 -2.08
N ALA A 468 16.48 -10.62 -2.70
CA ALA A 468 17.68 -10.54 -3.52
C ALA A 468 17.49 -9.64 -4.76
N VAL A 469 16.41 -9.85 -5.51
CA VAL A 469 16.10 -9.08 -6.73
C VAL A 469 15.84 -7.61 -6.40
N SER A 470 15.14 -7.30 -5.30
CA SER A 470 14.92 -5.92 -4.86
C SER A 470 16.21 -5.24 -4.40
N TYR A 471 17.11 -5.96 -3.74
CA TYR A 471 18.41 -5.42 -3.34
C TYR A 471 19.32 -5.15 -4.56
N LEU A 472 19.29 -6.04 -5.56
CA LEU A 472 19.99 -5.84 -6.83
C LEU A 472 19.41 -4.65 -7.62
N ALA A 473 18.09 -4.51 -7.68
CA ALA A 473 17.43 -3.37 -8.30
C ALA A 473 17.79 -2.05 -7.59
N TYR A 474 17.86 -2.05 -6.25
CA TYR A 474 18.35 -0.91 -5.48
C TYR A 474 19.79 -0.55 -5.84
N PHE A 475 20.69 -1.54 -5.89
CA PHE A 475 22.08 -1.32 -6.30
C PHE A 475 22.19 -0.75 -7.72
N PHE A 476 21.40 -1.27 -8.65
CA PHE A 476 21.30 -0.75 -10.02
C PHE A 476 20.93 0.74 -10.03
N THR A 477 19.92 1.15 -9.24
CA THR A 477 19.53 2.57 -9.16
C THR A 477 20.59 3.49 -8.53
N LEU A 478 21.45 2.98 -7.65
CA LEU A 478 22.57 3.74 -7.08
C LEU A 478 23.68 4.02 -8.12
N CYS A 479 23.91 3.06 -9.02
CA CYS A 479 24.92 3.14 -10.07
C CYS A 479 24.44 3.95 -11.28
N PHE A 480 23.15 3.83 -11.63
CA PHE A 480 22.53 4.46 -12.80
C PHE A 480 21.32 5.32 -12.40
N PRO A 481 21.49 6.47 -11.73
CA PRO A 481 20.36 7.31 -11.36
C PRO A 481 19.69 7.95 -12.59
N LEU A 482 18.37 8.19 -12.50
CA LEU A 482 17.61 8.94 -13.50
C LEU A 482 18.02 10.42 -13.49
N LYS A 483 18.13 11.03 -14.67
CA LYS A 483 18.29 12.49 -14.82
C LYS A 483 17.13 13.25 -14.16
N ASN A 484 15.89 12.77 -14.32
CA ASN A 484 14.74 13.35 -13.63
C ASN A 484 14.67 12.86 -12.18
N GLN A 485 15.03 13.75 -11.25
CA GLN A 485 15.11 13.49 -9.82
C GLN A 485 13.77 13.12 -9.15
N TYR A 486 12.64 13.42 -9.78
CA TYR A 486 11.28 13.16 -9.29
C TYR A 486 10.79 11.79 -9.74
N LEU A 487 10.81 11.54 -11.05
CA LEU A 487 10.39 10.27 -11.64
C LEU A 487 11.21 9.09 -11.10
N GLY A 488 12.49 9.31 -10.76
CA GLY A 488 13.33 8.27 -10.18
C GLY A 488 13.00 7.89 -8.73
N LYS A 489 12.32 8.75 -7.97
CA LYS A 489 12.00 8.50 -6.55
C LYS A 489 10.60 7.94 -6.33
N VAL A 490 9.65 8.20 -7.24
CA VAL A 490 8.25 7.75 -7.12
C VAL A 490 8.13 6.24 -6.90
N PRO A 491 8.81 5.36 -7.69
CA PRO A 491 8.68 3.91 -7.49
C PRO A 491 9.18 3.44 -6.12
N VAL A 492 10.28 4.03 -5.63
CA VAL A 492 10.86 3.69 -4.32
C VAL A 492 9.94 4.15 -3.18
N ILE A 493 9.34 5.33 -3.31
CA ILE A 493 8.36 5.84 -2.33
C ILE A 493 7.14 4.90 -2.31
N LEU A 494 6.60 4.53 -3.48
CA LEU A 494 5.44 3.66 -3.60
C LEU A 494 5.70 2.27 -3.00
N LEU A 495 6.86 1.67 -3.31
CA LEU A 495 7.27 0.37 -2.76
C LEU A 495 7.42 0.42 -1.25
N MET A 496 8.03 1.48 -0.71
CA MET A 496 8.18 1.68 0.74
C MET A 496 6.84 1.99 1.43
N SER A 497 5.91 2.65 0.75
CA SER A 497 4.53 2.84 1.24
C SER A 497 3.79 1.51 1.35
N ILE A 498 3.95 0.61 0.36
CA ILE A 498 3.40 -0.75 0.42
C ILE A 498 4.02 -1.53 1.56
N LEU A 499 5.34 -1.55 1.67
CA LEU A 499 6.03 -2.27 2.74
C LEU A 499 5.60 -1.79 4.13
N SER A 500 5.52 -0.47 4.33
CA SER A 500 5.07 0.12 5.60
C SER A 500 3.59 -0.21 5.89
N GLY A 501 2.71 -0.13 4.89
CA GLY A 501 1.30 -0.51 5.01
C GLY A 501 1.11 -1.99 5.35
N LEU A 502 1.83 -2.89 4.67
CA LEU A 502 1.80 -4.33 4.97
C LEU A 502 2.36 -4.65 6.35
N SER A 503 3.48 -4.02 6.74
CA SER A 503 4.07 -4.22 8.08
C SER A 503 3.06 -3.86 9.17
N ASN A 504 2.31 -2.78 8.97
CA ASN A 504 1.27 -2.35 9.89
C ASN A 504 0.12 -3.36 10.00
N VAL A 505 -0.29 -3.98 8.88
CA VAL A 505 -1.28 -5.07 8.88
C VAL A 505 -0.75 -6.29 9.63
N ILE A 506 0.49 -6.71 9.35
CA ILE A 506 1.11 -7.86 10.01
C ILE A 506 1.20 -7.67 11.53
N LEU A 507 1.50 -6.46 12.01
CA LEU A 507 1.52 -6.18 13.46
C LEU A 507 0.18 -6.48 14.14
N ILE A 508 -0.93 -6.12 13.49
CA ILE A 508 -2.27 -6.37 14.04
C ILE A 508 -2.58 -7.85 14.00
N VAL A 509 -2.27 -8.51 12.87
CA VAL A 509 -2.41 -9.96 12.70
C VAL A 509 -1.65 -10.71 13.78
N MET A 510 -0.41 -10.31 14.08
CA MET A 510 0.39 -10.89 15.16
C MET A 510 -0.26 -10.69 16.52
N VAL A 511 -0.80 -9.50 16.81
CA VAL A 511 -1.49 -9.23 18.08
C VAL A 511 -2.74 -10.09 18.21
N THR A 512 -3.54 -10.25 17.15
CA THR A 512 -4.73 -11.11 17.19
C THR A 512 -4.39 -12.59 17.26
N SER A 513 -3.33 -13.02 16.56
CA SER A 513 -2.91 -14.43 16.50
C SER A 513 -2.17 -14.88 17.76
N ALA A 514 -1.58 -13.95 18.52
CA ALA A 514 -0.94 -14.27 19.79
C ALA A 514 -1.94 -14.63 20.90
N ILE A 515 -3.23 -14.32 20.72
CA ILE A 515 -4.28 -14.66 21.70
C ILE A 515 -4.57 -16.16 21.58
N GLY A 516 -4.06 -16.94 22.52
CA GLY A 516 -4.25 -18.40 22.56
C GLY A 516 -3.24 -19.19 21.73
N SER A 517 -2.12 -18.59 21.31
CA SER A 517 -1.03 -19.32 20.64
C SER A 517 -0.10 -20.00 21.64
N ASP A 518 0.35 -21.21 21.31
CA ASP A 518 1.38 -21.95 22.07
C ASP A 518 2.82 -21.50 21.74
N ILE A 519 2.98 -20.47 20.90
CA ILE A 519 4.29 -19.91 20.53
C ILE A 519 4.91 -19.21 21.75
N GLU A 520 6.16 -19.52 22.04
CA GLU A 520 6.86 -18.88 23.15
C GLU A 520 6.92 -17.35 23.00
N LEU A 521 6.70 -16.65 24.12
CA LEU A 521 6.63 -15.18 24.16
C LEU A 521 7.89 -14.51 23.58
N ARG A 522 9.08 -15.10 23.75
CA ARG A 522 10.34 -14.56 23.22
C ARG A 522 10.29 -14.40 21.69
N TYR A 523 9.68 -15.35 20.98
CA TYR A 523 9.56 -15.30 19.53
C TYR A 523 8.54 -14.25 19.12
N ILE A 524 7.35 -14.25 19.74
CA ILE A 524 6.29 -13.26 19.45
C ILE A 524 6.86 -11.84 19.61
N VAL A 525 7.54 -11.56 20.73
CA VAL A 525 8.14 -10.24 21.00
C VAL A 525 9.23 -9.91 19.99
N PHE A 526 10.09 -10.86 19.63
CA PHE A 526 11.16 -10.65 18.65
C PHE A 526 10.62 -10.28 17.26
N TYR A 527 9.67 -11.07 16.73
CA TYR A 527 9.06 -10.79 15.42
C TYR A 527 8.24 -9.51 15.43
N TYR A 528 7.51 -9.24 16.52
CA TYR A 528 6.75 -8.01 16.68
C TYR A 528 7.68 -6.79 16.67
N ALA A 529 8.77 -6.82 17.44
CA ALA A 529 9.76 -5.74 17.47
C ALA A 529 10.44 -5.53 16.11
N LEU A 530 10.76 -6.61 15.39
CA LEU A 530 11.33 -6.55 14.05
C LEU A 530 10.38 -5.83 13.08
N ILE A 531 9.14 -6.30 12.97
CA ILE A 531 8.12 -5.75 12.06
C ILE A 531 7.76 -4.31 12.46
N LEU A 532 7.71 -4.01 13.76
CA LEU A 532 7.51 -2.65 14.26
C LEU A 532 8.64 -1.72 13.80
N GLY A 533 9.88 -2.20 13.84
CA GLY A 533 11.05 -1.51 13.28
C GLY A 533 10.87 -1.18 11.79
N VAL A 534 10.44 -2.16 10.98
CA VAL A 534 10.16 -1.97 9.54
C VAL A 534 9.08 -0.92 9.33
N TYR A 535 7.99 -1.03 10.07
CA TYR A 535 6.87 -0.11 9.98
C TYR A 535 7.32 1.33 10.29
N LEU A 536 7.99 1.55 11.43
CA LEU A 536 8.41 2.88 11.86
C LEU A 536 9.47 3.50 10.93
N LEU A 537 10.48 2.72 10.53
CA LEU A 537 11.53 3.18 9.62
C LEU A 537 10.98 3.43 8.21
N GLY A 538 10.14 2.53 7.70
CA GLY A 538 9.47 2.66 6.42
C GLY A 538 8.56 3.89 6.39
N ARG A 539 7.72 4.06 7.42
CA ARG A 539 6.82 5.23 7.54
C ARG A 539 7.60 6.54 7.59
N ARG A 540 8.70 6.60 8.37
CA ARG A 540 9.59 7.77 8.41
C ARG A 540 10.23 8.03 7.05
N PHE A 541 10.71 6.98 6.37
CA PHE A 541 11.33 7.10 5.05
C PHE A 541 10.36 7.67 4.02
N VAL A 542 9.13 7.15 3.96
CA VAL A 542 8.07 7.61 3.05
C VAL A 542 7.78 9.09 3.31
N GLN A 543 7.53 9.46 4.57
CA GLN A 543 7.19 10.83 4.93
C GLN A 543 8.28 11.86 4.62
N VAL A 544 9.54 11.56 4.97
CA VAL A 544 10.66 12.48 4.68
C VAL A 544 10.87 12.66 3.17
N ASN A 545 10.76 11.59 2.39
CA ASN A 545 10.95 11.69 0.93
C ASN A 545 9.80 12.43 0.24
N LEU A 546 8.56 12.25 0.71
CA LEU A 546 7.40 12.98 0.19
C LEU A 546 7.48 14.48 0.50
N ILE A 547 7.94 14.87 1.68
CA ILE A 547 8.18 16.28 2.01
C ILE A 547 9.21 16.89 1.06
N ARG A 548 10.35 16.22 0.84
CA ARG A 548 11.38 16.70 -0.08
C ARG A 548 10.88 16.77 -1.52
N PHE A 549 10.10 15.78 -1.95
CA PHE A 549 9.48 15.74 -3.27
C PHE A 549 8.51 16.92 -3.45
N ALA A 550 7.61 17.14 -2.50
CA ALA A 550 6.63 18.21 -2.54
C ALA A 550 7.30 19.60 -2.61
N ARG A 551 8.32 19.83 -1.77
CA ARG A 551 9.08 21.09 -1.76
C ARG A 551 9.85 21.32 -3.06
N GLY A 552 10.45 20.27 -3.64
CA GLY A 552 11.12 20.36 -4.93
C GLY A 552 10.15 20.65 -6.07
N LEU A 553 9.01 19.96 -6.12
CA LEU A 553 7.97 20.19 -7.12
C LEU A 553 7.43 21.63 -7.07
N VAL A 554 7.19 22.16 -5.86
CA VAL A 554 6.77 23.55 -5.65
C VAL A 554 7.81 24.53 -6.17
N TYR A 555 9.09 24.29 -5.90
CA TYR A 555 10.18 25.13 -6.37
C TYR A 555 10.24 25.12 -7.91
N ASP A 556 10.25 23.94 -8.54
CA ASP A 556 10.38 23.85 -9.99
C ASP A 556 9.15 24.41 -10.71
N LEU A 557 7.93 24.17 -10.21
CA LEU A 557 6.72 24.79 -10.76
C LEU A 557 6.78 26.32 -10.68
N ARG A 558 7.29 26.89 -9.57
CA ARG A 558 7.46 28.34 -9.46
C ARG A 558 8.47 28.88 -10.45
N ILE A 559 9.64 28.26 -10.54
CA ILE A 559 10.68 28.70 -11.49
C ILE A 559 10.16 28.60 -12.92
N GLU A 560 9.50 27.50 -13.29
CA GLU A 560 8.92 27.34 -14.63
C GLU A 560 7.88 28.43 -14.95
N LEU A 561 7.00 28.75 -14.00
CA LEU A 561 5.99 29.81 -14.18
C LEU A 561 6.64 31.19 -14.29
N ILE A 562 7.67 31.46 -13.49
CA ILE A 562 8.44 32.71 -13.54
C ILE A 562 9.12 32.85 -14.90
N ASP A 563 9.82 31.82 -15.36
CA ASP A 563 10.52 31.81 -16.65
C ASP A 563 9.52 32.03 -17.81
N LYS A 564 8.35 31.37 -17.76
CA LYS A 564 7.28 31.59 -18.73
C LYS A 564 6.78 33.04 -18.72
N ILE A 565 6.53 33.62 -17.54
CA ILE A 565 6.09 35.01 -17.41
C ILE A 565 7.13 35.96 -18.01
N PHE A 566 8.42 35.76 -17.74
CA PHE A 566 9.50 36.58 -18.31
C PHE A 566 9.70 36.37 -19.82
N SER A 567 9.35 35.22 -20.37
CA SER A 567 9.40 34.93 -21.83
C SER A 567 8.18 35.45 -22.62
N THR A 568 7.22 36.08 -21.94
CA THR A 568 5.97 36.57 -22.54
C THR A 568 6.11 38.03 -22.99
N SER A 569 5.52 38.38 -24.15
CA SER A 569 5.46 39.76 -24.61
C SER A 569 4.76 40.69 -23.62
N TYR A 570 5.24 41.92 -23.47
CA TYR A 570 4.64 42.93 -22.60
C TYR A 570 3.13 43.14 -22.87
N GLN A 571 2.73 43.24 -24.16
CA GLN A 571 1.33 43.37 -24.57
C GLN A 571 0.42 42.29 -23.96
N LYS A 572 0.85 41.03 -24.03
CA LYS A 572 0.07 39.91 -23.48
C LYS A 572 0.04 39.95 -21.96
N PHE A 573 1.17 40.26 -21.31
CA PHE A 573 1.23 40.38 -19.85
C PHE A 573 0.32 41.49 -19.31
N GLU A 574 0.27 42.65 -19.97
CA GLU A 574 -0.60 43.77 -19.58
C GLU A 574 -2.10 43.41 -19.65
N SER A 575 -2.49 42.50 -20.56
CA SER A 575 -3.87 42.00 -20.67
C SER A 575 -4.26 41.00 -19.57
N MET A 576 -3.31 40.48 -18.80
CA MET A 576 -3.58 39.48 -17.75
C MET A 576 -4.09 40.12 -16.47
N ASP A 577 -4.98 39.43 -15.77
CA ASP A 577 -5.41 39.81 -14.44
C ASP A 577 -4.27 39.62 -13.42
N ARG A 578 -3.86 40.72 -12.75
CA ARG A 578 -2.77 40.71 -11.75
C ARG A 578 -3.07 39.78 -10.58
N GLY A 579 -4.35 39.69 -10.16
CA GLY A 579 -4.78 38.79 -9.10
C GLY A 579 -4.54 37.32 -9.46
N ARG A 580 -4.88 36.94 -10.69
CA ARG A 580 -4.66 35.58 -11.22
C ARG A 580 -3.19 35.18 -11.22
N VAL A 581 -2.28 36.08 -11.60
CA VAL A 581 -0.82 35.81 -11.57
C VAL A 581 -0.34 35.54 -10.15
N TYR A 582 -0.78 36.35 -9.17
CA TYR A 582 -0.42 36.17 -7.77
C TYR A 582 -0.95 34.84 -7.19
N THR A 583 -2.24 34.54 -7.43
CA THR A 583 -2.86 33.29 -6.97
C THR A 583 -2.19 32.06 -7.59
N ALA A 584 -1.80 32.12 -8.86
CA ALA A 584 -1.10 31.02 -9.53
C ALA A 584 0.29 30.75 -8.93
N LEU A 585 1.11 31.79 -8.74
CA LEU A 585 2.47 31.66 -8.22
C LEU A 585 2.54 31.28 -6.74
N ASN A 586 1.56 31.71 -5.95
CA ASN A 586 1.56 31.53 -4.51
C ASN A 586 0.60 30.43 -4.06
N ASP A 587 -0.71 30.67 -4.12
CA ASP A 587 -1.73 29.83 -3.50
C ASP A 587 -1.85 28.46 -4.18
N ASP A 588 -2.01 28.44 -5.51
CA ASP A 588 -2.25 27.20 -6.26
C ASP A 588 -1.03 26.25 -6.20
N VAL A 589 0.18 26.79 -6.34
CA VAL A 589 1.41 25.99 -6.25
C VAL A 589 1.63 25.48 -4.82
N ASN A 590 1.43 26.30 -3.78
CA ASN A 590 1.55 25.83 -2.40
C ASN A 590 0.56 24.71 -2.10
N TYR A 591 -0.70 24.85 -2.55
CA TYR A 591 -1.74 23.86 -2.32
C TYR A 591 -1.38 22.50 -2.93
N ILE A 592 -0.80 22.49 -4.14
CA ILE A 592 -0.29 21.27 -4.79
C ILE A 592 0.80 20.61 -3.94
N GLY A 593 1.72 21.40 -3.41
CA GLY A 593 2.76 20.92 -2.51
C GLY A 593 2.20 20.26 -1.25
N GLU A 594 1.33 20.96 -0.53
CA GLU A 594 0.74 20.49 0.73
C GLU A 594 -0.12 19.22 0.54
N SER A 595 -0.82 19.12 -0.58
CA SER A 595 -1.66 17.97 -0.93
C SER A 595 -0.87 16.65 -1.09
N THR A 596 0.44 16.70 -1.25
CA THR A 596 1.29 15.50 -1.36
C THR A 596 1.22 14.63 -0.09
N ASN A 597 1.08 15.24 1.09
CA ASN A 597 0.93 14.48 2.34
C ASN A 597 -0.42 13.76 2.43
N VAL A 598 -1.47 14.35 1.83
CA VAL A 598 -2.79 13.73 1.74
C VAL A 598 -2.71 12.45 0.90
N PHE A 599 -1.99 12.47 -0.23
CA PHE A 599 -1.75 11.27 -1.03
C PHE A 599 -1.00 10.18 -0.26
N ALA A 600 0.04 10.55 0.49
CA ALA A 600 0.80 9.62 1.32
C ALA A 600 -0.11 8.83 2.26
N THR A 601 -0.97 9.59 2.96
CA THR A 601 -1.91 9.07 3.94
C THR A 601 -2.96 8.21 3.25
N LEU A 602 -3.54 8.67 2.14
CA LEU A 602 -4.55 7.94 1.38
C LEU A 602 -4.02 6.59 0.87
N ILE A 603 -2.82 6.56 0.26
CA ILE A 603 -2.19 5.33 -0.22
C ILE A 603 -1.97 4.35 0.95
N THR A 604 -1.41 4.84 2.06
CA THR A 604 -1.14 4.00 3.24
C THR A 604 -2.43 3.45 3.84
N SER A 605 -3.48 4.26 3.93
CA SER A 605 -4.79 3.85 4.43
C SER A 605 -5.47 2.83 3.52
N ILE A 606 -5.40 3.00 2.20
CA ILE A 606 -5.96 2.04 1.23
C ILE A 606 -5.24 0.70 1.33
N ILE A 607 -3.90 0.70 1.40
CA ILE A 607 -3.12 -0.54 1.53
C ILE A 607 -3.41 -1.24 2.85
N THR A 608 -3.50 -0.47 3.94
CA THR A 608 -3.85 -1.01 5.26
C THR A 608 -5.25 -1.61 5.27
N ALA A 609 -6.23 -0.93 4.66
CA ALA A 609 -7.60 -1.44 4.53
C ALA A 609 -7.65 -2.72 3.68
N ALA A 610 -7.02 -2.71 2.50
CA ALA A 610 -6.96 -3.87 1.62
C ALA A 610 -6.29 -5.07 2.30
N GLY A 611 -5.13 -4.86 2.97
CA GLY A 611 -4.43 -5.94 3.66
C GLY A 611 -5.23 -6.51 4.83
N ALA A 612 -5.95 -5.68 5.59
CA ALA A 612 -6.84 -6.13 6.64
C ALA A 612 -7.99 -7.00 6.08
N PHE A 613 -8.63 -6.59 4.99
CA PHE A 613 -9.68 -7.42 4.35
C PHE A 613 -9.13 -8.71 3.75
N ILE A 614 -7.91 -8.69 3.19
CA ILE A 614 -7.26 -9.92 2.70
C ILE A 614 -7.06 -10.90 3.85
N TYR A 615 -6.61 -10.44 5.01
CA TYR A 615 -6.45 -11.29 6.19
C TYR A 615 -7.79 -11.80 6.74
N LEU A 616 -8.80 -10.94 6.86
CA LEU A 616 -10.14 -11.38 7.26
C LEU A 616 -10.68 -12.44 6.29
N ALA A 617 -10.48 -12.26 4.99
CA ALA A 617 -10.91 -13.20 3.97
C ALA A 617 -10.16 -14.55 4.06
N SER A 618 -8.90 -14.56 4.50
CA SER A 618 -8.16 -15.81 4.71
C SER A 618 -8.66 -16.62 5.90
N ILE A 619 -9.31 -15.98 6.88
CA ILE A 619 -9.86 -16.68 8.05
C ILE A 619 -11.33 -17.04 7.82
N ALA A 620 -12.14 -16.12 7.32
CA ALA A 620 -13.55 -16.36 7.03
C ALA A 620 -13.99 -15.59 5.78
N PHE A 621 -13.89 -16.25 4.62
CA PHE A 621 -14.13 -15.65 3.31
C PHE A 621 -15.54 -15.05 3.18
N TRP A 622 -16.58 -15.84 3.46
CA TRP A 622 -17.99 -15.42 3.33
C TRP A 622 -18.37 -14.30 4.31
N ALA A 623 -17.90 -14.40 5.56
CA ALA A 623 -18.09 -13.40 6.59
C ALA A 623 -17.44 -12.06 6.20
N THR A 624 -16.26 -12.13 5.58
CA THR A 624 -15.57 -10.97 5.03
C THR A 624 -16.31 -10.37 3.84
N LEU A 625 -16.83 -11.20 2.94
CA LEU A 625 -17.61 -10.74 1.78
C LEU A 625 -18.87 -9.98 2.24
N LEU A 626 -19.58 -10.49 3.24
CA LEU A 626 -20.71 -9.80 3.87
C LEU A 626 -20.28 -8.45 4.47
N THR A 627 -19.15 -8.44 5.19
CA THR A 627 -18.59 -7.22 5.79
C THR A 627 -18.24 -6.18 4.72
N ILE A 628 -17.60 -6.58 3.62
CA ILE A 628 -17.30 -5.73 2.47
C ILE A 628 -18.58 -5.20 1.84
N PHE A 629 -19.59 -6.06 1.63
CA PHE A 629 -20.88 -5.66 1.09
C PHE A 629 -21.55 -4.59 1.96
N LEU A 630 -21.58 -4.80 3.27
CA LEU A 630 -22.09 -3.82 4.23
C LEU A 630 -21.31 -2.52 4.11
N ILE A 631 -19.98 -2.55 4.11
CA ILE A 631 -19.15 -1.34 3.94
C ILE A 631 -19.43 -0.64 2.62
N LEU A 632 -19.61 -1.35 1.52
CA LEU A 632 -19.93 -0.76 0.20
C LEU A 632 -21.32 -0.11 0.20
N ALA A 633 -22.31 -0.75 0.82
CA ALA A 633 -23.64 -0.17 0.99
C ALA A 633 -23.59 1.12 1.85
N LEU A 634 -22.83 1.08 2.94
CA LEU A 634 -22.59 2.23 3.81
C LEU A 634 -21.81 3.35 3.09
N SER A 635 -20.82 2.98 2.29
CA SER A 635 -20.02 3.90 1.46
C SER A 635 -20.86 4.55 0.36
N ALA A 636 -21.82 3.83 -0.22
CA ALA A 636 -22.75 4.38 -1.19
C ALA A 636 -23.67 5.43 -0.54
N ILE A 637 -24.25 5.13 0.64
CA ILE A 637 -25.02 6.10 1.42
C ILE A 637 -24.17 7.35 1.69
N TYR A 638 -22.94 7.17 2.16
CA TYR A 638 -22.01 8.27 2.40
C TYR A 638 -21.73 9.07 1.13
N PHE A 639 -21.48 8.42 -0.01
CA PHE A 639 -21.21 9.09 -1.28
C PHE A 639 -22.36 10.00 -1.72
N PHE A 640 -23.61 9.55 -1.58
CA PHE A 640 -24.78 10.38 -1.88
C PHE A 640 -24.89 11.59 -0.94
N VAL A 641 -24.60 11.42 0.34
CA VAL A 641 -24.59 12.53 1.31
C VAL A 641 -23.46 13.51 1.01
N GLY A 642 -22.25 13.01 0.71
CA GLY A 642 -21.07 13.82 0.39
C GLY A 642 -21.20 14.61 -0.91
N LYS A 643 -21.83 14.04 -1.95
CA LYS A 643 -22.11 14.74 -3.21
C LYS A 643 -22.95 16.01 -2.99
N SER A 644 -23.91 15.97 -2.07
CA SER A 644 -24.71 17.14 -1.71
C SER A 644 -23.85 18.24 -1.06
N THR A 645 -22.91 17.87 -0.19
CA THR A 645 -21.99 18.81 0.48
C THR A 645 -21.13 19.62 -0.50
N ASN A 646 -20.71 19.03 -1.62
CA ASN A 646 -19.90 19.73 -2.63
C ASN A 646 -20.57 20.99 -3.19
N VAL A 647 -21.88 20.93 -3.44
CA VAL A 647 -22.63 22.06 -3.98
C VAL A 647 -22.63 23.24 -3.00
N TYR A 648 -22.62 22.97 -1.69
CA TYR A 648 -22.54 24.03 -0.68
C TYR A 648 -21.15 24.68 -0.61
N TYR A 649 -20.08 23.90 -0.77
CA TYR A 649 -18.72 24.44 -0.87
C TYR A 649 -18.51 25.27 -2.14
N GLU A 650 -19.10 24.87 -3.26
CA GLU A 650 -19.09 25.68 -4.49
C GLU A 650 -19.80 27.02 -4.26
N ASN A 651 -21.01 27.01 -3.70
CA ASN A 651 -21.74 28.24 -3.38
C ASN A 651 -20.99 29.14 -2.38
N ALA A 652 -20.35 28.57 -1.36
CA ALA A 652 -19.56 29.34 -0.39
C ALA A 652 -18.32 29.97 -1.04
N ARG A 653 -17.73 29.29 -2.03
CA ARG A 653 -16.58 29.78 -2.78
C ARG A 653 -16.96 30.95 -3.69
N ASP A 654 -18.13 30.92 -4.32
CA ASP A 654 -18.62 32.03 -5.13
C ASP A 654 -18.81 33.29 -4.28
N GLU A 655 -19.38 33.14 -3.08
CA GLU A 655 -19.53 34.24 -2.13
C GLU A 655 -18.17 34.78 -1.64
N ARG A 656 -17.19 33.89 -1.44
CA ARG A 656 -15.81 34.29 -1.14
C ARG A 656 -15.22 35.17 -2.23
N ASN A 657 -15.49 34.85 -3.50
CA ASN A 657 -14.99 35.64 -4.62
C ASN A 657 -15.62 37.04 -4.66
N VAL A 658 -16.90 37.18 -4.29
CA VAL A 658 -17.57 38.47 -4.16
C VAL A 658 -16.95 39.29 -3.02
N PHE A 659 -16.77 38.68 -1.85
CA PHE A 659 -16.13 39.32 -0.71
C PHE A 659 -14.73 39.84 -1.04
N MET A 660 -13.88 39.00 -1.66
CA MET A 660 -12.53 39.38 -2.06
C MET A 660 -12.52 40.51 -3.10
N ARG A 661 -13.50 40.53 -4.01
CA ARG A 661 -13.66 41.63 -4.97
C ARG A 661 -13.98 42.95 -4.27
N LEU A 662 -14.85 42.93 -3.25
CA LEU A 662 -15.17 44.12 -2.45
C LEU A 662 -13.96 44.60 -1.63
N ILE A 663 -13.14 43.70 -1.10
CA ILE A 663 -11.89 44.04 -0.40
C ILE A 663 -10.90 44.70 -1.36
N ASN A 664 -10.67 44.14 -2.55
CA ASN A 664 -9.79 44.76 -3.54
C ASN A 664 -10.33 46.12 -3.99
N GLY A 665 -11.64 46.22 -4.24
CA GLY A 665 -12.29 47.50 -4.56
C GLY A 665 -12.19 48.54 -3.44
N MET A 666 -12.14 48.11 -2.18
CA MET A 666 -11.91 49.01 -1.03
C MET A 666 -10.47 49.54 -1.03
N ILE A 667 -9.49 48.68 -1.32
CA ILE A 667 -8.06 49.05 -1.36
C ILE A 667 -7.82 50.03 -2.51
N ASP A 668 -8.29 49.69 -3.71
CA ASP A 668 -8.09 50.49 -4.93
C ASP A 668 -8.88 51.80 -4.88
N GLY A 669 -10.13 51.75 -4.40
CA GLY A 669 -11.07 52.87 -4.34
C GLY A 669 -11.10 53.61 -3.00
N PHE A 670 -10.10 53.43 -2.13
CA PHE A 670 -10.14 53.92 -0.76
C PHE A 670 -10.30 55.44 -0.68
N LYS A 671 -9.69 56.17 -1.63
CA LYS A 671 -9.76 57.62 -1.74
C LYS A 671 -11.19 58.07 -2.05
N GLU A 672 -11.82 57.46 -3.04
CA GLU A 672 -13.18 57.74 -3.53
C GLU A 672 -14.25 57.42 -2.49
N ILE A 673 -14.04 56.34 -1.72
CA ILE A 673 -14.93 55.93 -0.63
C ILE A 673 -14.79 56.90 0.56
N SER A 674 -13.59 57.44 0.79
CA SER A 674 -13.29 58.31 1.94
C SER A 674 -13.86 59.73 1.82
N LEU A 675 -14.20 60.20 0.62
CA LEU A 675 -14.72 61.55 0.37
C LEU A 675 -16.11 61.80 0.98
N HIS A 676 -16.94 60.76 1.09
CA HIS A 676 -18.30 60.90 1.61
C HIS A 676 -18.58 59.87 2.70
N ARG A 677 -18.93 60.35 3.89
CA ARG A 677 -19.26 59.48 5.04
C ARG A 677 -20.35 58.46 4.69
N ASN A 678 -21.39 58.85 3.96
CA ASN A 678 -22.47 57.95 3.57
C ASN A 678 -22.00 56.85 2.61
N LYS A 679 -21.13 57.19 1.65
CA LYS A 679 -20.51 56.22 0.73
C LYS A 679 -19.62 55.24 1.48
N LYS A 680 -18.83 55.72 2.44
CA LYS A 680 -18.00 54.89 3.33
C LYS A 680 -18.82 53.95 4.20
N LEU A 681 -19.94 54.43 4.74
CA LEU A 681 -20.85 53.61 5.54
C LEU A 681 -21.55 52.56 4.66
N ALA A 682 -22.08 52.93 3.49
CA ALA A 682 -22.73 52.01 2.56
C ALA A 682 -21.76 50.93 2.05
N TYR A 683 -20.54 51.30 1.64
CA TYR A 683 -19.55 50.32 1.18
C TYR A 683 -19.11 49.40 2.32
N LYS A 684 -18.93 49.94 3.54
CA LYS A 684 -18.65 49.11 4.73
C LYS A 684 -19.80 48.14 5.00
N GLU A 685 -21.04 48.57 4.82
CA GLU A 685 -22.23 47.73 4.96
C GLU A 685 -22.26 46.62 3.91
N ASP A 686 -21.98 46.92 2.63
CA ASP A 686 -21.87 45.90 1.57
C ASP A 686 -20.78 44.85 1.87
N VAL A 687 -19.60 45.30 2.33
CA VAL A 687 -18.52 44.40 2.77
C VAL A 687 -18.98 43.53 3.95
N ALA A 688 -19.67 44.11 4.93
CA ALA A 688 -20.19 43.38 6.09
C ALA A 688 -21.28 42.38 5.69
N ILE A 689 -22.17 42.74 4.77
CA ILE A 689 -23.22 41.85 4.23
C ILE A 689 -22.58 40.67 3.50
N SER A 690 -21.64 40.92 2.58
CA SER A 690 -20.95 39.84 1.87
C SER A 690 -20.11 38.96 2.81
N ALA A 691 -19.46 39.55 3.81
CA ALA A 691 -18.75 38.80 4.84
C ALA A 691 -19.68 37.88 5.65
N GLU A 692 -20.88 38.36 6.04
CA GLU A 692 -21.88 37.56 6.75
C GLU A 692 -22.49 36.48 5.85
N GLN A 693 -22.73 36.78 4.57
CA GLN A 693 -23.19 35.79 3.59
C GLN A 693 -22.13 34.68 3.40
N TYR A 694 -20.87 35.05 3.23
CA TYR A 694 -19.76 34.10 3.12
C TYR A 694 -19.68 33.23 4.37
N LYS A 695 -19.66 33.85 5.56
CA LYS A 695 -19.69 33.16 6.85
C LYS A 695 -20.86 32.17 6.95
N LYS A 696 -22.07 32.58 6.61
CA LYS A 696 -23.26 31.72 6.66
C LYS A 696 -23.15 30.53 5.69
N LYS A 697 -22.70 30.77 4.46
CA LYS A 697 -22.55 29.74 3.43
C LYS A 697 -21.45 28.74 3.79
N ILE A 698 -20.27 29.22 4.22
CA ILE A 698 -19.16 28.34 4.61
C ILE A 698 -19.51 27.53 5.86
N SER A 699 -20.13 28.14 6.90
CA SER A 699 -20.59 27.40 8.07
C SER A 699 -21.65 26.36 7.71
N THR A 700 -22.57 26.67 6.77
CA THR A 700 -23.55 25.68 6.29
C THR A 700 -22.85 24.51 5.59
N ALA A 701 -21.84 24.78 4.77
CA ALA A 701 -21.06 23.75 4.09
C ALA A 701 -20.31 22.86 5.11
N ASP A 702 -19.64 23.48 6.10
CA ASP A 702 -18.90 22.77 7.14
C ASP A 702 -19.82 21.93 8.03
N ILE A 703 -20.98 22.45 8.45
CA ILE A 703 -21.98 21.69 9.23
C ILE A 703 -22.50 20.50 8.41
N ARG A 704 -22.76 20.68 7.11
CA ARG A 704 -23.17 19.58 6.22
C ARG A 704 -22.08 18.53 6.08
N PHE A 705 -20.82 18.95 5.96
CA PHE A 705 -19.67 18.05 5.95
C PHE A 705 -19.55 17.27 7.27
N VAL A 706 -19.64 17.94 8.41
CA VAL A 706 -19.61 17.29 9.73
C VAL A 706 -20.74 16.28 9.86
N ASN A 707 -21.96 16.62 9.46
CA ASN A 707 -23.09 15.68 9.47
C ASN A 707 -22.84 14.48 8.56
N ALA A 708 -22.29 14.70 7.36
CA ALA A 708 -21.91 13.61 6.46
C ALA A 708 -20.83 12.71 7.07
N PHE A 709 -19.82 13.31 7.69
CA PHE A 709 -18.73 12.62 8.39
C PHE A 709 -19.25 11.79 9.56
N LEU A 710 -20.08 12.38 10.43
CA LEU A 710 -20.68 11.71 11.58
C LEU A 710 -21.58 10.53 11.15
N VAL A 711 -22.31 10.66 10.05
CA VAL A 711 -23.03 9.53 9.46
C VAL A 711 -22.04 8.42 9.09
N GLY A 712 -20.96 8.74 8.37
CA GLY A 712 -19.92 7.77 8.02
C GLY A 712 -19.31 7.06 9.24
N GLU A 713 -18.94 7.81 10.28
CA GLU A 713 -18.38 7.26 11.52
C GLU A 713 -19.39 6.37 12.28
N SER A 714 -20.64 6.83 12.39
CA SER A 714 -21.71 6.07 13.06
C SER A 714 -22.00 4.75 12.33
N LEU A 715 -21.94 4.75 11.00
CA LEU A 715 -22.15 3.55 10.19
C LEU A 715 -21.08 2.46 10.45
N LEU A 716 -19.84 2.84 10.76
CA LEU A 716 -18.79 1.89 11.16
C LEU A 716 -19.06 1.26 12.54
N VAL A 717 -19.61 2.03 13.47
CA VAL A 717 -20.01 1.50 14.79
C VAL A 717 -21.19 0.52 14.63
N VAL A 718 -22.17 0.86 13.78
CA VAL A 718 -23.27 -0.05 13.46
C VAL A 718 -22.75 -1.33 12.81
N LEU A 719 -21.81 -1.24 11.87
CA LEU A 719 -21.16 -2.39 11.26
C LEU A 719 -20.49 -3.28 12.31
N LEU A 720 -19.78 -2.70 13.28
CA LEU A 720 -19.17 -3.45 14.37
C LEU A 720 -20.22 -4.22 15.17
N GLY A 721 -21.38 -3.62 15.45
CA GLY A 721 -22.51 -4.28 16.11
C GLY A 721 -23.10 -5.42 15.26
N VAL A 722 -23.29 -5.21 13.95
CA VAL A 722 -23.78 -6.25 13.04
C VAL A 722 -22.81 -7.43 12.97
N VAL A 723 -21.50 -7.17 12.96
CA VAL A 723 -20.48 -8.22 12.97
C VAL A 723 -20.44 -8.92 14.33
N ALA A 724 -20.41 -8.18 15.44
CA ALA A 724 -20.30 -8.77 16.77
C ALA A 724 -21.53 -9.60 17.18
N PHE A 725 -22.74 -9.16 16.81
CA PHE A 725 -23.99 -9.82 17.23
C PHE A 725 -24.66 -10.64 16.12
N GLY A 726 -24.55 -10.21 14.86
CA GLY A 726 -25.19 -10.86 13.73
C GLY A 726 -24.36 -11.97 13.09
N MET A 727 -23.04 -11.86 13.08
CA MET A 727 -22.17 -12.88 12.49
C MET A 727 -22.28 -14.25 13.19
N PRO A 728 -22.34 -14.35 14.53
CA PRO A 728 -22.51 -15.64 15.21
C PRO A 728 -23.84 -16.34 14.85
N GLU A 729 -24.91 -15.57 14.65
CA GLU A 729 -26.24 -16.10 14.27
C GLU A 729 -26.29 -16.53 12.79
N MET A 730 -25.61 -15.78 11.90
CA MET A 730 -25.59 -16.08 10.47
C MET A 730 -24.60 -17.19 10.11
N PHE A 731 -23.52 -17.32 10.89
CA PHE A 731 -22.43 -18.27 10.66
C PHE A 731 -22.07 -18.97 11.99
N PRO A 732 -22.90 -19.91 12.48
CA PRO A 732 -22.70 -20.58 13.78
C PRO A 732 -21.39 -21.39 13.88
N HIS A 733 -20.77 -21.69 12.73
CA HIS A 733 -19.50 -22.41 12.61
C HIS A 733 -18.27 -21.53 12.92
N ILE A 734 -18.41 -20.20 12.95
CA ILE A 734 -17.28 -19.32 13.22
C ILE A 734 -16.87 -19.41 14.70
N GLU A 735 -15.58 -19.63 14.93
CA GLU A 735 -15.02 -19.68 16.27
C GLU A 735 -14.96 -18.32 16.96
N LEU A 736 -14.99 -18.32 18.30
CA LEU A 736 -15.01 -17.09 19.09
C LEU A 736 -13.76 -16.23 18.85
N TYR A 737 -12.58 -16.85 18.69
CA TYR A 737 -11.34 -16.12 18.41
C TYR A 737 -11.35 -15.47 17.02
N VAL A 738 -11.99 -16.10 16.02
CA VAL A 738 -12.18 -15.53 14.69
C VAL A 738 -13.07 -14.28 14.79
N LEU A 739 -14.19 -14.38 15.51
CA LEU A 739 -15.06 -13.23 15.78
C LEU A 739 -14.31 -12.09 16.47
N MET A 740 -13.48 -12.40 17.49
CA MET A 740 -12.64 -11.41 18.16
C MET A 740 -11.65 -10.75 17.19
N SER A 741 -11.05 -11.53 16.29
CA SER A 741 -10.14 -11.01 15.25
C SER A 741 -10.85 -10.04 14.31
N PHE A 742 -12.07 -10.35 13.89
CA PHE A 742 -12.92 -9.45 13.10
C PHE A 742 -13.19 -8.13 13.84
N VAL A 743 -13.59 -8.20 15.10
CA VAL A 743 -13.90 -7.00 15.92
C VAL A 743 -12.66 -6.12 16.09
N VAL A 744 -11.51 -6.70 16.44
CA VAL A 744 -10.25 -5.95 16.62
C VAL A 744 -9.82 -5.27 15.32
N ILE A 745 -9.90 -5.98 14.19
CA ILE A 745 -9.51 -5.43 12.89
C ILE A 745 -10.47 -4.33 12.44
N LEU A 746 -11.78 -4.50 12.63
CA LEU A 746 -12.76 -3.47 12.29
C LEU A 746 -12.56 -2.20 13.12
N LEU A 747 -12.28 -2.33 14.43
CA LEU A 747 -11.92 -1.20 15.29
C LEU A 747 -10.66 -0.49 14.78
N TYR A 748 -9.67 -1.26 14.36
CA TYR A 748 -8.45 -0.70 13.78
C TYR A 748 -8.71 0.05 12.47
N LEU A 749 -9.59 -0.48 11.61
CA LEU A 749 -9.93 0.09 10.31
C LEU A 749 -10.64 1.45 10.39
N ILE A 750 -11.21 1.82 11.54
CA ILE A 750 -11.82 3.13 11.75
C ILE A 750 -10.84 4.26 11.39
N GLY A 751 -9.58 4.16 11.82
CA GLY A 751 -8.56 5.19 11.55
C GLY A 751 -8.25 5.35 10.05
N PRO A 752 -7.80 4.30 9.34
CA PRO A 752 -7.57 4.33 7.90
C PRO A 752 -8.79 4.79 7.09
N ILE A 753 -10.00 4.30 7.42
CA ILE A 753 -11.23 4.71 6.73
C ILE A 753 -11.48 6.21 6.94
N ASN A 754 -11.42 6.70 8.17
CA ASN A 754 -11.60 8.13 8.46
C ASN A 754 -10.57 9.00 7.74
N ALA A 755 -9.32 8.53 7.60
CA ALA A 755 -8.29 9.24 6.84
C ALA A 755 -8.59 9.31 5.33
N ILE A 756 -9.16 8.25 4.75
CA ILE A 756 -9.62 8.25 3.35
C ILE A 756 -10.78 9.22 3.18
N LEU A 757 -11.77 9.18 4.07
CA LEU A 757 -12.94 10.07 4.03
C LEU A 757 -12.52 11.54 4.20
N GLY A 758 -11.61 11.82 5.13
CA GLY A 758 -11.07 13.17 5.37
C GLY A 758 -10.20 13.72 4.23
N ALA A 759 -9.68 12.85 3.36
CA ALA A 759 -8.87 13.27 2.20
C ALA A 759 -9.71 13.84 1.04
N MET A 760 -11.01 13.54 0.99
CA MET A 760 -11.89 13.91 -0.13
C MET A 760 -11.93 15.41 -0.44
N PRO A 761 -12.13 16.32 0.55
CA PRO A 761 -12.15 17.76 0.28
C PRO A 761 -10.81 18.28 -0.27
N ALA A 762 -9.70 17.76 0.26
CA ALA A 762 -8.37 18.17 -0.17
C ALA A 762 -8.09 17.74 -1.61
N MET A 763 -8.48 16.52 -1.99
CA MET A 763 -8.38 16.01 -3.36
C MET A 763 -9.16 16.85 -4.37
N MET A 764 -10.35 17.31 -3.98
CA MET A 764 -11.16 18.18 -4.83
C MET A 764 -10.53 19.55 -5.05
N GLN A 765 -10.06 20.18 -3.96
CA GLN A 765 -9.38 21.47 -4.06
C GLN A 765 -8.09 21.36 -4.88
N LEU A 766 -7.35 20.25 -4.74
CA LEU A 766 -6.16 19.99 -5.54
C LEU A 766 -6.50 19.92 -7.02
N LYS A 767 -7.55 19.19 -7.40
CA LYS A 767 -8.01 19.11 -8.79
C LYS A 767 -8.29 20.50 -9.37
N VAL A 768 -8.93 21.37 -8.58
CA VAL A 768 -9.22 22.74 -9.03
C VAL A 768 -7.94 23.58 -9.14
N ALA A 769 -7.06 23.53 -8.15
CA ALA A 769 -5.77 24.25 -8.19
C ALA A 769 -4.93 23.83 -9.40
N TRP A 770 -4.84 22.52 -9.64
CA TRP A 770 -4.16 21.95 -10.80
C TRP A 770 -4.75 22.43 -12.14
N ASN A 771 -6.08 22.39 -12.27
CA ASN A 771 -6.74 22.86 -13.50
C ASN A 771 -6.51 24.36 -13.74
N ARG A 772 -6.55 25.20 -12.70
CA ARG A 772 -6.24 26.63 -12.82
C ARG A 772 -4.80 26.86 -13.27
N LEU A 773 -3.85 26.15 -12.67
CA LEU A 773 -2.45 26.24 -13.02
C LEU A 773 -2.19 25.78 -14.46
N LYS A 774 -2.84 24.69 -14.87
CA LYS A 774 -2.75 24.17 -16.24
C LYS A 774 -3.25 25.19 -17.26
N HIS A 775 -4.45 25.76 -17.04
CA HIS A 775 -4.99 26.80 -17.93
C HIS A 775 -4.10 28.04 -17.95
N PHE A 776 -3.59 28.48 -16.80
CA PHE A 776 -2.64 29.59 -16.75
C PHE A 776 -1.35 29.30 -17.54
N ARG A 777 -0.82 28.07 -17.46
CA ARG A 777 0.36 27.64 -18.24
C ARG A 777 0.13 27.56 -19.74
N GLU A 778 -1.09 27.28 -20.18
CA GLU A 778 -1.48 27.19 -21.60
C GLU A 778 -1.74 28.57 -22.21
N GLU A 779 -2.26 29.52 -21.43
CA GLU A 779 -2.55 30.90 -21.89
C GLU A 779 -1.30 31.78 -22.07
N ILE A 780 -0.16 31.35 -21.54
CA ILE A 780 1.12 32.07 -21.57
C ILE A 780 2.04 31.41 -22.62
N PRO A 781 2.03 31.88 -23.88
CA PRO A 781 2.95 31.40 -24.91
C PRO A 781 4.38 31.88 -24.59
N ALA A 782 5.35 30.97 -24.70
CA ALA A 782 6.76 31.30 -24.61
C ALA A 782 7.23 31.81 -25.98
N ASN A 783 7.47 33.12 -26.11
CA ASN A 783 7.78 33.75 -27.39
C ASN A 783 9.18 34.38 -27.44
N LEU A 784 9.85 34.56 -26.29
CA LEU A 784 11.23 35.07 -26.23
C LEU A 784 12.19 34.00 -25.69
N ASP A 785 13.20 33.66 -26.50
CA ASP A 785 14.38 32.92 -26.04
C ASP A 785 15.36 33.89 -25.37
N LEU A 786 15.26 34.01 -24.05
CA LEU A 786 16.15 34.87 -23.24
C LEU A 786 17.62 34.42 -23.27
N SER A 787 17.92 33.23 -23.83
CA SER A 787 19.28 32.70 -23.93
C SER A 787 19.97 32.98 -25.27
N ALA A 788 19.22 33.49 -26.27
CA ALA A 788 19.79 33.91 -27.53
C ALA A 788 20.73 35.11 -27.31
N LEU A 789 21.91 35.08 -27.92
CA LEU A 789 22.82 36.23 -27.91
C LEU A 789 22.09 37.43 -28.55
N PRO A 790 22.16 38.63 -27.95
CA PRO A 790 21.59 39.82 -28.55
C PRO A 790 22.11 39.98 -29.98
N ALA A 791 21.22 40.33 -30.92
CA ALA A 791 21.63 40.63 -32.28
C ALA A 791 22.72 41.73 -32.24
N PRO A 792 23.78 41.61 -33.08
CA PRO A 792 24.82 42.63 -33.14
C PRO A 792 24.22 43.96 -33.55
N ARG A 793 24.16 44.91 -32.61
CA ARG A 793 23.63 46.25 -32.86
C ARG A 793 24.59 47.06 -33.74
N PRO A 794 24.10 47.90 -34.65
CA PRO A 794 24.96 48.85 -35.34
C PRO A 794 25.59 49.80 -34.31
N PRO A 795 26.88 50.16 -34.48
CA PRO A 795 27.60 50.99 -33.52
C PRO A 795 27.06 52.42 -33.42
N GLU A 796 26.24 52.87 -34.38
CA GLU A 796 25.65 54.20 -34.42
C GLU A 796 24.25 54.14 -35.03
N VAL A 797 23.26 54.75 -34.37
CA VAL A 797 21.89 54.88 -34.87
C VAL A 797 21.72 56.28 -35.47
N LYS A 798 21.56 56.35 -36.78
CA LYS A 798 21.38 57.58 -37.56
C LYS A 798 19.91 57.94 -37.77
N SER A 799 19.04 56.93 -37.88
CA SER A 799 17.59 57.16 -38.01
C SER A 799 16.77 55.98 -37.52
N ILE A 800 15.55 56.29 -37.07
CA ILE A 800 14.46 55.34 -36.87
C ILE A 800 13.31 55.71 -37.80
N LYS A 801 12.77 54.72 -38.51
CA LYS A 801 11.67 54.89 -39.46
C LYS A 801 10.60 53.85 -39.17
N ILE A 802 9.34 54.25 -39.25
CA ILE A 802 8.19 53.36 -39.20
C ILE A 802 7.39 53.55 -40.49
N ARG A 803 7.00 52.43 -41.12
CA ARG A 803 6.31 52.43 -42.41
C ARG A 803 5.01 51.66 -42.33
N GLN A 804 3.91 52.33 -42.66
CA GLN A 804 2.56 51.76 -42.71
C GLN A 804 2.17 50.99 -41.43
N VAL A 805 2.70 51.40 -40.28
CA VAL A 805 2.47 50.69 -39.02
C VAL A 805 1.03 50.86 -38.58
N SER A 806 0.32 49.75 -38.40
CA SER A 806 -1.03 49.74 -37.85
C SER A 806 -1.22 48.70 -36.75
N PHE A 807 -2.14 48.99 -35.84
CA PHE A 807 -2.44 48.16 -34.68
C PHE A 807 -3.90 48.30 -34.26
N SER A 808 -4.55 47.18 -33.92
CA SER A 808 -5.90 47.16 -33.38
C SER A 808 -5.99 46.34 -32.10
N TYR A 809 -6.68 46.86 -31.08
CA TYR A 809 -6.93 46.12 -29.84
C TYR A 809 -7.94 44.98 -30.11
N LYS A 810 -7.49 43.73 -29.97
CA LYS A 810 -8.33 42.53 -30.11
C LYS A 810 -9.22 42.36 -28.85
N LYS A 811 -10.48 42.82 -28.90
CA LYS A 811 -11.53 42.51 -27.90
C LYS A 811 -12.67 41.68 -28.53
N GLU A 812 -13.28 40.80 -27.72
CA GLU A 812 -14.36 39.88 -28.12
C GLU A 812 -15.74 40.54 -28.35
N ASN A 813 -15.95 41.82 -28.00
CA ASN A 813 -17.23 42.51 -28.19
C ASN A 813 -17.18 43.57 -29.31
N LYS A 814 -18.26 43.60 -30.10
CA LYS A 814 -18.31 44.07 -31.49
C LYS A 814 -18.57 45.56 -31.74
N ASP A 815 -18.51 46.42 -30.74
CA ASP A 815 -18.79 47.85 -30.94
C ASP A 815 -17.56 48.72 -30.62
N GLU A 816 -17.02 49.33 -31.68
CA GLU A 816 -15.88 50.26 -31.76
C GLU A 816 -14.49 49.73 -31.30
N GLN A 817 -13.77 49.07 -32.22
CA GLN A 817 -12.34 48.80 -32.06
C GLN A 817 -11.52 50.07 -32.32
N PHE A 818 -10.91 50.63 -31.27
CA PHE A 818 -9.90 51.68 -31.41
C PHE A 818 -8.66 51.10 -32.10
N SER A 819 -8.23 51.75 -33.18
CA SER A 819 -7.04 51.37 -33.95
C SER A 819 -6.10 52.56 -34.11
N VAL A 820 -4.83 52.26 -34.27
CA VAL A 820 -3.76 53.21 -34.56
C VAL A 820 -3.18 52.87 -35.93
N GLY A 821 -3.05 53.86 -36.80
CA GLY A 821 -2.44 53.75 -38.12
C GLY A 821 -3.39 53.53 -39.31
N PRO A 822 -2.84 53.32 -40.51
CA PRO A 822 -1.40 53.20 -40.82
C PRO A 822 -0.62 54.50 -40.52
N ILE A 823 0.58 54.38 -39.96
CA ILE A 823 1.47 55.50 -39.59
C ILE A 823 2.79 55.38 -40.34
N ASP A 824 3.22 56.51 -40.92
CA ASP A 824 4.58 56.72 -41.40
C ASP A 824 5.23 57.85 -40.59
N MET A 825 6.43 57.60 -40.07
CA MET A 825 7.22 58.58 -39.33
C MET A 825 8.70 58.24 -39.43
N GLU A 826 9.53 59.28 -39.44
CA GLU A 826 10.98 59.17 -39.46
C GLU A 826 11.58 60.18 -38.49
N ALA A 827 12.64 59.77 -37.81
CA ALA A 827 13.41 60.58 -36.88
C ALA A 827 14.91 60.35 -37.07
N TYR A 828 15.71 61.39 -36.91
CA TYR A 828 17.14 61.40 -37.20
C TYR A 828 17.99 61.72 -35.96
N ALA A 829 19.24 61.24 -35.94
CA ALA A 829 20.19 61.53 -34.87
C ALA A 829 20.37 63.04 -34.67
N GLY A 830 20.27 63.50 -33.41
CA GLY A 830 20.33 64.93 -33.07
C GLY A 830 19.04 65.71 -33.40
N GLU A 831 17.90 65.03 -33.50
CA GLU A 831 16.57 65.61 -33.71
C GLU A 831 15.71 65.51 -32.44
N ILE A 832 14.97 66.58 -32.12
CA ILE A 832 13.94 66.62 -31.09
C ILE A 832 12.56 66.62 -31.75
N LEU A 833 11.77 65.58 -31.47
CA LEU A 833 10.41 65.40 -31.98
C LEU A 833 9.39 65.48 -30.87
N PHE A 834 8.39 66.34 -31.05
CA PHE A 834 7.25 66.42 -30.14
C PHE A 834 6.05 65.69 -30.70
N LEU A 835 5.46 64.81 -29.88
CA LEU A 835 4.19 64.17 -30.16
C LEU A 835 3.09 64.80 -29.29
N ILE A 836 2.17 65.48 -29.95
CA ILE A 836 1.07 66.21 -29.31
C ILE A 836 -0.26 65.57 -29.70
N GLY A 837 -1.35 65.88 -29.01
CA GLY A 837 -2.70 65.38 -29.37
C GLY A 837 -3.58 65.18 -28.16
N GLY A 838 -4.91 65.20 -28.33
CA GLY A 838 -5.85 65.09 -27.20
C GLY A 838 -5.72 63.79 -26.40
N ASN A 839 -6.32 63.74 -25.21
CA ASN A 839 -6.42 62.49 -24.44
C ASN A 839 -7.19 61.45 -25.25
N GLY A 840 -6.71 60.19 -25.24
CA GLY A 840 -7.32 59.12 -26.04
C GLY A 840 -7.05 59.18 -27.56
N SER A 841 -6.20 60.09 -28.04
CA SER A 841 -5.84 60.17 -29.47
C SER A 841 -4.95 59.02 -29.98
N GLY A 842 -4.36 58.23 -29.08
CA GLY A 842 -3.50 57.10 -29.42
C GLY A 842 -2.01 57.28 -29.09
N LYS A 843 -1.58 58.41 -28.51
CA LYS A 843 -0.16 58.73 -28.22
C LYS A 843 0.59 57.62 -27.47
N THR A 844 0.06 57.14 -26.36
CA THR A 844 0.68 56.07 -25.56
C THR A 844 0.69 54.73 -26.30
N THR A 845 -0.34 54.43 -27.10
CA THR A 845 -0.34 53.21 -27.93
C THR A 845 0.73 53.30 -29.03
N PHE A 846 0.87 54.47 -29.64
CA PHE A 846 1.95 54.75 -30.58
C PHE A 846 3.32 54.67 -29.93
N ALA A 847 3.48 55.19 -28.72
CA ALA A 847 4.72 55.08 -27.95
C ALA A 847 5.11 53.62 -27.73
N LYS A 848 4.15 52.77 -27.31
CA LYS A 848 4.37 51.33 -27.12
C LYS A 848 4.74 50.60 -28.43
N LEU A 849 4.19 51.01 -29.57
CA LEU A 849 4.56 50.47 -30.89
C LEU A 849 5.96 50.93 -31.30
N LEU A 850 6.26 52.22 -31.12
CA LEU A 850 7.53 52.83 -31.47
C LEU A 850 8.70 52.22 -30.67
N THR A 851 8.47 51.90 -29.40
CA THR A 851 9.47 51.27 -28.52
C THR A 851 9.50 49.74 -28.64
N GLY A 852 8.68 49.14 -29.52
CA GLY A 852 8.60 47.69 -29.69
C GLY A 852 7.97 46.91 -28.51
N LEU A 853 7.33 47.60 -27.55
CA LEU A 853 6.58 46.94 -26.47
C LEU A 853 5.32 46.24 -26.99
N TYR A 854 4.74 46.77 -28.07
CA TYR A 854 3.67 46.16 -28.86
C TYR A 854 4.20 45.80 -30.24
N THR A 855 3.83 44.63 -30.74
CA THR A 855 4.11 44.22 -32.11
C THR A 855 3.03 44.80 -33.03
N PRO A 856 3.39 45.45 -34.15
CA PRO A 856 2.41 45.95 -35.12
C PRO A 856 1.64 44.80 -35.78
N ASP A 857 0.36 45.00 -36.10
CA ASP A 857 -0.43 44.02 -36.87
C ASP A 857 -0.06 44.06 -38.37
N GLN A 858 0.33 45.23 -38.88
CA GLN A 858 0.87 45.45 -40.24
C GLN A 858 1.91 46.58 -40.23
N GLY A 859 2.81 46.59 -41.20
CA GLY A 859 3.87 47.59 -41.36
C GLY A 859 5.22 47.13 -40.79
N GLU A 860 6.24 47.99 -40.93
CA GLU A 860 7.63 47.67 -40.59
C GLU A 860 8.26 48.75 -39.70
N LEU A 861 9.07 48.31 -38.73
CA LEU A 861 9.94 49.16 -37.91
C LEU A 861 11.36 49.04 -38.46
N MET A 862 12.06 50.18 -38.62
CA MET A 862 13.38 50.21 -39.25
C MET A 862 14.35 51.06 -38.45
N ILE A 863 15.58 50.56 -38.27
CA ILE A 863 16.72 51.30 -37.72
C ILE A 863 17.78 51.38 -38.82
N ASN A 864 18.26 52.58 -39.14
CA ASN A 864 19.24 52.80 -40.23
C ASN A 864 18.82 52.17 -41.59
N ASP A 865 17.53 52.23 -41.91
CA ASP A 865 16.93 51.61 -43.11
C ASP A 865 16.94 50.07 -43.16
N GLU A 866 17.30 49.39 -42.06
CA GLU A 866 17.16 47.94 -41.90
C GLU A 866 15.91 47.62 -41.08
N VAL A 867 15.10 46.65 -41.57
CA VAL A 867 13.90 46.19 -40.85
C VAL A 867 14.32 45.40 -39.63
N VAL A 868 13.80 45.79 -38.47
CA VAL A 868 14.12 45.21 -37.15
C VAL A 868 12.84 44.72 -36.47
N ASP A 869 12.96 43.62 -35.72
CA ASP A 869 11.84 43.10 -34.94
C ASP A 869 11.54 43.98 -33.72
N SER A 870 10.31 43.95 -33.21
CA SER A 870 9.87 44.74 -32.06
C SER A 870 10.73 44.48 -30.81
N ALA A 871 11.16 43.24 -30.57
CA ALA A 871 12.04 42.92 -29.45
C ALA A 871 13.41 43.62 -29.57
N GLU A 872 13.98 43.66 -30.78
CA GLU A 872 15.26 44.31 -31.04
C GLU A 872 15.15 45.84 -30.99
N VAL A 873 14.06 46.41 -31.52
CA VAL A 873 13.79 47.86 -31.45
C VAL A 873 13.85 48.36 -30.02
N SER A 874 13.27 47.62 -29.07
CA SER A 874 13.18 48.01 -27.65
C SER A 874 14.54 48.26 -27.00
N GLU A 875 15.58 47.60 -27.48
CA GLU A 875 16.95 47.68 -26.96
C GLU A 875 17.70 48.97 -27.37
N TYR A 876 17.14 49.77 -28.28
CA TYR A 876 17.68 51.08 -28.68
C TYR A 876 17.07 52.25 -27.90
N PHE A 877 16.09 51.98 -27.03
CA PHE A 877 15.34 52.99 -26.30
C PHE A 877 15.71 53.04 -24.82
N SER A 878 15.86 54.26 -24.30
CA SER A 878 15.64 54.54 -22.88
C SER A 878 14.38 55.39 -22.75
N THR A 879 13.48 54.99 -21.85
CA THR A 879 12.14 55.57 -21.81
C THR A 879 11.74 56.00 -20.41
N VAL A 880 10.94 57.07 -20.33
CA VAL A 880 10.19 57.41 -19.12
C VAL A 880 8.70 57.46 -19.48
N PHE A 881 8.02 56.34 -19.25
CA PHE A 881 6.56 56.24 -19.40
C PHE A 881 5.81 56.93 -18.24
N SER A 882 4.55 57.29 -18.45
CA SER A 882 3.66 57.82 -17.41
C SER A 882 2.49 56.86 -17.16
N PRO A 883 2.37 56.23 -15.97
CA PRO A 883 3.25 56.35 -14.81
C PRO A 883 4.57 55.55 -14.96
N ALA A 884 5.66 56.09 -14.40
CA ALA A 884 6.97 55.43 -14.37
C ALA A 884 7.09 54.45 -13.19
N HIS A 885 7.67 53.27 -13.43
CA HIS A 885 8.03 52.31 -12.38
C HIS A 885 9.53 52.38 -12.08
N LEU A 886 9.91 52.31 -10.81
CA LEU A 886 11.31 52.24 -10.37
C LEU A 886 11.51 50.98 -9.55
N PHE A 887 12.52 50.20 -9.91
CA PHE A 887 13.00 49.08 -9.11
C PHE A 887 13.96 49.58 -8.03
N GLU A 888 14.03 48.89 -6.89
CA GLU A 888 14.99 49.20 -5.82
C GLU A 888 16.44 48.99 -6.26
N LYS A 889 16.67 48.11 -7.25
CA LYS A 889 17.99 47.80 -7.81
C LYS A 889 18.09 48.24 -9.27
N LEU A 890 19.27 48.74 -9.65
CA LEU A 890 19.68 48.97 -11.04
C LEU A 890 20.07 47.64 -11.70
N TYR A 891 19.32 47.24 -12.73
CA TYR A 891 19.52 45.96 -13.43
C TYR A 891 20.29 46.09 -14.76
N SER A 892 20.14 47.20 -15.47
CA SER A 892 20.72 47.41 -16.80
C SER A 892 22.19 47.85 -16.80
N GLN A 893 22.68 48.40 -15.68
CA GLN A 893 24.02 48.99 -15.58
C GLN A 893 24.67 48.66 -14.23
N ASN A 894 25.97 48.35 -14.24
CA ASN A 894 26.77 48.26 -13.01
C ASN A 894 27.47 49.60 -12.78
N VAL A 895 27.03 50.32 -11.75
CA VAL A 895 27.53 51.65 -11.40
C VAL A 895 28.48 51.65 -10.21
N THR A 896 28.89 50.46 -9.75
CA THR A 896 29.77 50.30 -8.57
C THR A 896 31.11 51.04 -8.73
N ASP A 897 31.64 51.10 -9.96
CA ASP A 897 32.89 51.81 -10.29
C ASP A 897 32.65 53.18 -10.95
N ARG A 898 31.41 53.68 -10.98
CA ARG A 898 30.99 54.95 -11.64
C ARG A 898 30.45 55.98 -10.64
N GLU A 899 30.95 55.95 -9.40
CA GLU A 899 30.42 56.76 -8.29
C GLU A 899 30.47 58.27 -8.56
N GLU A 900 31.53 58.77 -9.21
CA GLU A 900 31.67 60.19 -9.55
C GLU A 900 30.62 60.64 -10.57
N GLU A 901 30.37 59.84 -11.59
CA GLU A 901 29.37 60.10 -12.62
C GLU A 901 27.94 60.04 -12.03
N VAL A 902 27.67 59.02 -11.21
CA VAL A 902 26.40 58.88 -10.49
C VAL A 902 26.13 60.10 -9.62
N ASN A 903 27.10 60.53 -8.81
CA ASN A 903 26.96 61.70 -7.95
C ASN A 903 26.77 62.99 -8.75
N LYS A 904 27.45 63.13 -9.90
CA LYS A 904 27.28 64.27 -10.80
C LYS A 904 25.87 64.31 -11.38
N LEU A 905 25.37 63.17 -11.86
CA LEU A 905 24.01 63.06 -12.42
C LEU A 905 22.92 63.25 -11.35
N LEU A 906 23.10 62.72 -10.14
CA LEU A 906 22.18 62.94 -9.02
C LEU A 906 22.14 64.42 -8.62
N LYS A 907 23.27 65.13 -8.62
CA LYS A 907 23.31 66.58 -8.39
C LYS A 907 22.62 67.36 -9.51
N LEU A 908 22.91 67.02 -10.78
CA LEU A 908 22.27 67.63 -11.95
C LEU A 908 20.73 67.48 -11.87
N LEU A 909 20.27 66.33 -11.39
CA LEU A 909 18.86 66.02 -11.26
C LEU A 909 18.23 66.44 -9.93
N GLN A 910 19.00 67.10 -9.06
CA GLN A 910 18.60 67.57 -7.72
C GLN A 910 18.07 66.44 -6.82
N LEU A 911 18.72 65.28 -6.86
CA LEU A 911 18.35 64.07 -6.09
C LEU A 911 19.42 63.65 -5.07
N ASP A 912 20.60 64.26 -5.09
CA ASP A 912 21.76 63.95 -4.25
C ASP A 912 21.49 64.05 -2.74
N HIS A 913 20.55 64.90 -2.33
CA HIS A 913 20.15 65.07 -0.94
C HIS A 913 19.08 64.06 -0.46
N LYS A 914 18.56 63.19 -1.34
CA LYS A 914 17.51 62.21 -1.05
C LYS A 914 17.91 60.78 -1.37
N VAL A 915 18.56 60.58 -2.51
CA VAL A 915 18.87 59.27 -3.07
C VAL A 915 20.37 59.03 -2.95
N VAL A 916 20.71 57.91 -2.33
CA VAL A 916 22.07 57.38 -2.27
C VAL A 916 22.04 55.98 -2.87
N ILE A 917 23.01 55.67 -3.73
CA ILE A 917 23.12 54.37 -4.39
C ILE A 917 24.29 53.62 -3.77
N LYS A 918 24.04 52.41 -3.27
CA LYS A 918 25.08 51.51 -2.75
C LYS A 918 24.90 50.12 -3.35
N GLU A 919 25.96 49.54 -3.90
CA GLU A 919 25.92 48.21 -4.54
C GLU A 919 24.77 48.07 -5.56
N ASN A 920 24.64 49.06 -6.45
CA ASN A 920 23.57 49.18 -7.45
C ASN A 920 22.14 49.26 -6.88
N THR A 921 21.96 49.54 -5.59
CA THR A 921 20.64 49.59 -4.93
C THR A 921 20.37 50.99 -4.39
N TYR A 922 19.17 51.51 -4.62
CA TYR A 922 18.72 52.78 -4.06
C TYR A 922 18.42 52.64 -2.57
N ASN A 923 18.80 53.62 -1.75
CA ASN A 923 18.41 53.69 -0.35
C ASN A 923 16.88 53.89 -0.16
N THR A 924 16.21 54.55 -1.11
CA THR A 924 14.76 54.74 -1.12
C THR A 924 14.23 55.01 -2.53
N ILE A 925 13.02 54.54 -2.80
CA ILE A 925 12.21 54.87 -3.99
C ILE A 925 10.89 55.57 -3.61
N GLU A 926 10.70 55.89 -2.33
CA GLU A 926 9.55 56.63 -1.80
C GLU A 926 9.69 58.13 -2.07
N LEU A 927 9.55 58.50 -3.34
CA LEU A 927 9.75 59.86 -3.83
C LEU A 927 8.44 60.51 -4.26
N SER A 928 8.41 61.86 -4.28
CA SER A 928 7.32 62.63 -4.89
C SER A 928 7.21 62.32 -6.40
N GLY A 929 6.07 62.61 -7.03
CA GLY A 929 5.86 62.32 -8.46
C GLY A 929 6.95 62.92 -9.36
N GLY A 930 7.28 64.19 -9.16
CA GLY A 930 8.35 64.88 -9.87
C GLY A 930 9.74 64.28 -9.61
N GLN A 931 10.07 63.97 -8.35
CA GLN A 931 11.35 63.33 -7.98
C GLN A 931 11.48 61.92 -8.56
N ARG A 932 10.39 61.15 -8.59
CA ARG A 932 10.35 59.80 -9.20
C ARG A 932 10.61 59.87 -10.69
N LYS A 933 9.98 60.82 -11.41
CA LYS A 933 10.24 61.06 -12.83
C LYS A 933 11.68 61.54 -13.09
N ARG A 934 12.27 62.35 -12.19
CA ARG A 934 13.70 62.71 -12.27
C ARG A 934 14.61 61.50 -12.06
N LEU A 935 14.27 60.60 -11.13
CA LEU A 935 15.05 59.38 -10.89
C LEU A 935 14.90 58.37 -12.04
N ALA A 936 13.75 58.33 -12.72
CA ALA A 936 13.59 57.58 -13.97
C ALA A 936 14.44 58.19 -15.10
N LEU A 937 14.48 59.52 -15.20
CA LEU A 937 15.36 60.21 -16.16
C LEU A 937 16.85 59.95 -15.87
N PHE A 938 17.24 59.89 -14.60
CA PHE A 938 18.58 59.46 -14.18
C PHE A 938 18.93 58.08 -14.74
N GLN A 939 18.00 57.11 -14.70
CA GLN A 939 18.22 55.78 -15.27
C GLN A 939 18.46 55.86 -16.79
N CYS A 940 17.67 56.68 -17.50
CA CYS A 940 17.90 56.89 -18.95
C CYS A 940 19.29 57.44 -19.25
N TYR A 941 19.79 58.38 -18.45
CA TYR A 941 21.16 58.91 -18.60
C TYR A 941 22.24 57.86 -18.34
N LEU A 942 22.01 56.93 -17.42
CA LEU A 942 22.95 55.84 -17.14
C LEU A 942 22.96 54.76 -18.24
N GLU A 943 21.78 54.49 -18.81
CA GLU A 943 21.61 53.54 -19.92
C GLU A 943 22.23 54.05 -21.22
N ASP A 944 22.22 55.37 -21.43
CA ASP A 944 22.83 56.07 -22.57
C ASP A 944 22.38 55.54 -23.95
N SER A 945 21.13 55.08 -24.05
CA SER A 945 20.55 54.60 -25.31
C SER A 945 20.58 55.66 -26.42
N PRO A 946 20.62 55.27 -27.70
CA PRO A 946 20.63 56.23 -28.82
C PRO A 946 19.29 56.96 -29.01
N ILE A 947 18.17 56.37 -28.57
CA ILE A 947 16.83 56.93 -28.70
C ILE A 947 16.20 57.12 -27.32
N TYR A 948 15.70 58.32 -27.04
CA TYR A 948 14.99 58.65 -25.81
C TYR A 948 13.51 58.92 -26.06
N LEU A 949 12.64 58.27 -25.29
CA LEU A 949 11.20 58.53 -25.31
C LEU A 949 10.71 59.02 -23.94
N PHE A 950 10.12 60.21 -23.91
CA PHE A 950 9.57 60.81 -22.69
C PHE A 950 8.05 60.98 -22.82
N ASP A 951 7.28 60.16 -22.12
CA ASP A 951 5.82 60.22 -22.13
C ASP A 951 5.31 61.15 -21.02
N GLU A 952 4.86 62.35 -21.39
CA GLU A 952 4.30 63.35 -20.45
C GLU A 952 5.20 63.62 -19.24
N TRP A 953 6.52 63.55 -19.43
CA TRP A 953 7.48 63.64 -18.32
C TRP A 953 7.39 64.98 -17.58
N ALA A 954 7.21 66.08 -18.32
CA ALA A 954 7.17 67.45 -17.81
C ALA A 954 5.89 67.80 -17.01
N ALA A 955 4.81 67.01 -17.16
CA ALA A 955 3.49 67.33 -16.63
C ALA A 955 3.47 67.46 -15.10
N ASP A 956 4.27 66.63 -14.40
CA ASP A 956 4.34 66.59 -12.93
C ASP A 956 5.54 67.36 -12.34
N GLN A 957 6.29 68.10 -13.17
CA GLN A 957 7.42 68.90 -12.73
C GLN A 957 6.99 70.32 -12.36
N ASP A 958 7.70 70.90 -11.39
CA ASP A 958 7.60 72.32 -11.07
C ASP A 958 8.03 73.19 -12.28
N PRO A 959 7.53 74.44 -12.39
CA PRO A 959 7.81 75.29 -13.56
C PRO A 959 9.29 75.52 -13.85
N GLU A 960 10.12 75.61 -12.80
CA GLU A 960 11.56 75.83 -12.94
C GLU A 960 12.23 74.61 -13.56
N TYR A 961 11.94 73.42 -13.04
CA TYR A 961 12.51 72.18 -13.54
C TYR A 961 11.93 71.76 -14.89
N ARG A 962 10.66 72.10 -15.17
CA ARG A 962 10.06 71.97 -16.50
C ARG A 962 10.82 72.80 -17.53
N LYS A 963 11.10 74.08 -17.21
CA LYS A 963 11.90 74.94 -18.08
C LYS A 963 13.31 74.37 -18.28
N PHE A 964 13.94 73.87 -17.21
CA PHE A 964 15.25 73.23 -17.26
C PHE A 964 15.26 72.01 -18.19
N PHE A 965 14.24 71.16 -18.13
CA PHE A 965 14.10 70.01 -19.02
C PHE A 965 14.05 70.43 -20.50
N TYR A 966 13.13 71.33 -20.88
CA TYR A 966 12.98 71.73 -22.28
C TYR A 966 14.13 72.60 -22.79
N ARG A 967 14.62 73.55 -21.99
CA ARG A 967 15.61 74.54 -22.46
C ARG A 967 17.06 74.12 -22.24
N THR A 968 17.31 73.12 -21.39
CA THR A 968 18.66 72.64 -21.09
C THR A 968 18.82 71.17 -21.43
N LEU A 969 18.05 70.28 -20.79
CA LEU A 969 18.29 68.84 -20.92
C LEU A 969 18.02 68.31 -22.33
N LEU A 970 16.90 68.66 -22.97
CA LEU A 970 16.62 68.21 -24.34
C LEU A 970 17.67 68.72 -25.35
N PRO A 971 18.05 70.01 -25.37
CA PRO A 971 19.15 70.48 -26.22
C PRO A 971 20.51 69.82 -25.94
N GLU A 972 20.81 69.47 -24.69
CA GLU A 972 22.03 68.72 -24.36
C GLU A 972 22.01 67.31 -24.94
N MET A 973 20.91 66.57 -24.75
CA MET A 973 20.73 65.24 -25.36
C MET A 973 20.82 65.32 -26.89
N ARG A 974 20.28 66.38 -27.49
CA ARG A 974 20.38 66.63 -28.92
C ARG A 974 21.83 66.82 -29.37
N LYS A 975 22.63 67.61 -28.63
CA LYS A 975 24.06 67.80 -28.89
C LYS A 975 24.87 66.52 -28.73
N MET A 976 24.41 65.59 -27.89
CA MET A 976 24.97 64.24 -27.76
C MET A 976 24.60 63.32 -28.93
N GLY A 977 23.86 63.80 -29.94
CA GLY A 977 23.45 63.04 -31.12
C GLY A 977 22.27 62.09 -30.89
N LYS A 978 21.58 62.20 -29.75
CA LYS A 978 20.43 61.33 -29.43
C LYS A 978 19.21 61.68 -30.28
N ILE A 979 18.39 60.67 -30.59
CA ILE A 979 17.05 60.86 -31.16
C ILE A 979 16.07 61.04 -29.99
N ILE A 980 15.33 62.14 -29.94
CA ILE A 980 14.48 62.46 -28.79
C ILE A 980 13.03 62.53 -29.24
N VAL A 981 12.16 61.71 -28.65
CA VAL A 981 10.71 61.73 -28.85
C VAL A 981 10.04 62.09 -27.53
N ALA A 982 9.52 63.32 -27.44
CA ALA A 982 8.82 63.79 -26.24
C ALA A 982 7.32 63.91 -26.51
N ILE A 983 6.50 63.17 -25.76
CA ILE A 983 5.06 63.31 -25.76
C ILE A 983 4.70 64.43 -24.80
N THR A 984 4.16 65.53 -25.33
CA THR A 984 3.93 66.74 -24.54
C THR A 984 2.69 67.50 -24.97
N HIS A 985 2.18 68.30 -24.03
CA HIS A 985 1.09 69.25 -24.21
C HIS A 985 1.52 70.69 -23.92
N ASP A 986 2.80 70.93 -23.59
CA ASP A 986 3.30 72.27 -23.26
C ASP A 986 3.62 73.06 -24.55
N ASP A 987 2.61 73.74 -25.09
CA ASP A 987 2.70 74.60 -26.28
C ASP A 987 3.78 75.69 -26.19
N HIS A 988 4.06 76.21 -25.00
CA HIS A 988 5.09 77.21 -24.73
C HIS A 988 6.52 76.79 -25.10
N TYR A 989 6.75 75.49 -25.32
CA TYR A 989 8.08 74.96 -25.66
C TYR A 989 8.11 74.27 -27.03
N PHE A 990 7.06 74.40 -27.85
CA PHE A 990 7.01 73.80 -29.18
C PHE A 990 8.12 74.29 -30.10
N ASP A 991 8.66 75.49 -29.85
CA ASP A 991 9.83 76.04 -30.54
C ASP A 991 11.14 75.28 -30.28
N VAL A 992 11.19 74.43 -29.25
CA VAL A 992 12.36 73.58 -28.95
C VAL A 992 12.43 72.36 -29.88
N ALA A 993 11.29 71.91 -30.40
CA ALA A 993 11.22 70.74 -31.26
C ALA A 993 11.63 71.10 -32.69
N ASP A 994 12.40 70.20 -33.32
CA ASP A 994 12.70 70.29 -34.74
C ASP A 994 11.48 69.95 -35.59
N ARG A 995 10.66 69.00 -35.10
CA ARG A 995 9.41 68.58 -35.73
C ARG A 995 8.35 68.25 -34.71
N ILE A 996 7.11 68.56 -35.05
CA ILE A 996 5.95 68.30 -34.21
C ILE A 996 4.97 67.44 -35.00
N TYR A 997 4.53 66.34 -34.40
CA TYR A 997 3.47 65.51 -34.91
C TYR A 997 2.25 65.60 -33.99
N LYS A 998 1.07 65.74 -34.59
CA LYS A 998 -0.21 65.69 -33.90
C LYS A 998 -0.86 64.34 -34.15
N MET A 999 -1.13 63.64 -33.05
CA MET A 999 -1.94 62.44 -33.04
C MET A 999 -3.42 62.81 -32.93
N ASN A 1000 -4.24 62.33 -33.86
CA ASN A 1000 -5.69 62.54 -33.85
C ASN A 1000 -6.41 61.26 -34.25
N GLN A 1001 -7.24 60.72 -33.33
CA GLN A 1001 -8.03 59.49 -33.54
C GLN A 1001 -7.22 58.34 -34.19
N GLY A 1002 -6.02 58.06 -33.68
CA GLY A 1002 -5.16 56.98 -34.18
C GLY A 1002 -4.33 57.32 -35.42
N LYS A 1003 -4.47 58.51 -36.01
CA LYS A 1003 -3.66 58.98 -37.15
C LYS A 1003 -2.60 59.97 -36.71
N LEU A 1004 -1.43 59.90 -37.34
CA LEU A 1004 -0.30 60.79 -37.09
C LEU A 1004 -0.18 61.79 -38.25
N GLU A 1005 -0.26 63.08 -37.95
CA GLU A 1005 -0.18 64.16 -38.95
C GLU A 1005 0.91 65.17 -38.55
N PRO A 1006 1.69 65.72 -39.50
CA PRO A 1006 2.61 66.81 -39.20
C PRO A 1006 1.85 68.05 -38.69
N TYR A 1007 2.29 68.63 -37.58
CA TYR A 1007 1.70 69.83 -37.01
C TYR A 1007 2.50 71.06 -37.43
N LYS A 1008 1.85 72.02 -38.10
CA LYS A 1008 2.43 73.32 -38.44
C LYS A 1008 2.04 74.33 -37.37
N THR A 1009 3.02 75.00 -36.77
CA THR A 1009 2.81 76.13 -35.85
C THR A 1009 2.42 77.40 -36.65
N GLU A 1010 1.77 78.38 -36.02
CA GLU A 1010 1.32 79.60 -36.71
C GLU A 1010 2.49 80.40 -37.36
N GLU A 1011 3.73 80.23 -36.88
CA GLU A 1011 4.94 80.81 -37.50
C GLU A 1011 5.30 80.17 -38.86
N THR A 1012 4.85 78.95 -39.16
CA THR A 1012 5.12 78.29 -40.47
C THR A 1012 4.07 78.56 -41.55
N MET A 1013 2.97 79.28 -41.23
CA MET A 1013 1.98 79.70 -42.24
C MET A 1013 2.32 81.06 -42.89
N ALA A 1014 3.32 81.79 -42.39
CA ALA A 1014 3.72 83.11 -42.87
C ALA A 1014 4.99 83.10 -43.77
N CYS A 1015 5.28 81.99 -44.46
CA CYS A 1015 6.26 81.92 -45.55
C CYS A 1015 5.66 81.29 -46.79
#